data_AF-A0AA36CA48-F1
#
_entry.id   AF-A0AA36CA48-F1
#
_cell.length_a   1.000
_cell.length_b   1.000
_cell.length_c   1.000
_cell.angle_alpha   90.00
_cell.angle_beta   90.00
_cell.angle_gamma   90.00
#
_symmetry.space_group_name_H-M   'P 1'
#
loop_
_entity.id
_entity.type
_entity.pdbx_description
1 polymer ?
#
loop_
_entity_poly.entity_id
_entity_poly.type
_entity_poly.pdbx_seq_one_letter_code
_entity_poly.pdbx_strand_id
1 'polypeptide(L)'
;MTTVKYNGINACNMSLSWFVDLALLVQSGCAFTFEAAPAFLKALDSMYNSGPQTLSRIRSRKFESFTCLRVGDVMRYKGNLSAADELYAASIRVLPLLGDPWNQRGLLLAKRDVLKCLYFHYRALHCRFSFIGATSNIQKIFQEHSETTVLVDSPFVDRFLHVLSKFYFMTRVHQRLVDSLLEECITMEAIVPLLGVLSELGVSSDEKAIINAIYRLVDGAVASIARRQMDGCSSEKELWVLALCLRVCSPEALKAKPITDLVQRLLDNEVPIRDSELTRFWLCFEDPCDRPLTAGGLARTLCAIRDGEVINRKEINSGANRPLPSEDDEAEAEDQHGESTVAAGRRRERAESESESAGEHDDEEEPAIVEMSLSDDDDPGLVAKPRPGSSSSSSDFDYDDPCPKKKRMAAASLALSSPTTSGELSSSTLPTPELANKISATPICRPSSSDLPAIVNFLIDHFVPNEPILASLQVSNREELSRLLDDLVSDSLSCPGTVVARDETRNEVIGVCLASRHHLFDQQLDRLCRYSFTDKGLSIAVEFLKYVFNRVDVAYHLEEAGVSKPVFVVLVGVKPEYQKGGLGKRLLNESLDSARNSSDRCDSAFTVCTSEGVQPLYHQHFRQVISRVKYSDYRGEFRDPPIRPKAANSLLVLLAKL
;
A
#
# COMPACT_ATOMS: atom_id res chain seq x y z
N MET A 1 30.14 -10.60 22.19
CA MET A 1 28.68 -10.73 22.04
C MET A 1 27.90 -10.36 23.31
N THR A 2 28.37 -10.73 24.50
CA THR A 2 27.73 -10.41 25.80
C THR A 2 27.58 -8.90 26.07
N THR A 3 28.63 -8.10 25.83
CA THR A 3 28.58 -6.63 26.01
C THR A 3 27.56 -5.95 25.10
N VAL A 4 27.43 -6.39 23.84
CA VAL A 4 26.47 -5.83 22.88
C VAL A 4 25.03 -6.15 23.28
N LYS A 5 24.76 -7.38 23.74
CA LYS A 5 23.45 -7.76 24.28
C LYS A 5 23.09 -6.96 25.54
N TYR A 6 24.05 -6.76 26.45
CA TYR A 6 23.85 -5.97 27.67
C TYR A 6 23.53 -4.50 27.36
N ASN A 7 24.26 -3.89 26.42
CA ASN A 7 24.00 -2.53 25.97
C ASN A 7 22.62 -2.39 25.32
N GLY A 8 22.18 -3.40 24.54
CA GLY A 8 20.84 -3.41 23.93
C GLY A 8 19.72 -3.42 24.97
N ILE A 9 19.85 -4.25 26.01
CA ILE A 9 18.84 -4.32 27.09
C ILE A 9 18.79 -3.00 27.87
N ASN A 10 19.95 -2.41 28.19
CA ASN A 10 20.00 -1.12 28.89
C ASN A 10 19.37 0.00 28.06
N ALA A 11 19.67 0.04 26.75
CA ALA A 11 19.05 1.00 25.84
C ALA A 11 17.52 0.82 25.79
N CYS A 12 17.03 -0.42 25.79
CA CYS A 12 15.59 -0.70 25.84
C CYS A 12 14.96 -0.25 27.17
N ASN A 13 15.63 -0.48 28.31
CA ASN A 13 15.14 -0.04 29.63
C ASN A 13 15.07 1.49 29.71
N MET A 14 16.09 2.19 29.23
CA MET A 14 16.09 3.65 29.15
C MET A 14 14.98 4.16 28.25
N SER A 15 14.83 3.57 27.06
CA SER A 15 13.77 3.95 26.11
C SER A 15 12.38 3.75 26.71
N LEU A 16 12.18 2.63 27.42
CA LEU A 16 10.92 2.36 28.12
C LEU A 16 10.62 3.43 29.16
N SER A 17 11.59 3.77 30.02
CA SER A 17 11.45 4.85 31.00
C SER A 17 11.06 6.16 30.33
N TRP A 18 11.77 6.55 29.26
CA TRP A 18 11.49 7.81 28.57
C TRP A 18 10.10 7.86 27.93
N PHE A 19 9.62 6.76 27.35
CA PHE A 19 8.26 6.73 26.80
C PHE A 19 7.20 6.77 27.89
N VAL A 20 7.42 6.10 29.03
CA VAL A 20 6.50 6.15 30.18
C VAL A 20 6.47 7.57 30.76
N ASP A 21 7.62 8.17 31.00
CA ASP A 21 7.74 9.53 31.53
C ASP A 21 7.08 10.54 30.59
N LEU A 22 7.35 10.44 29.27
CA LEU A 22 6.71 11.28 28.26
C LEU A 22 5.19 11.13 28.27
N ALA A 23 4.67 9.90 28.33
CA ALA A 23 3.24 9.64 28.37
C ALA A 23 2.58 10.29 29.58
N LEU A 24 3.17 10.13 30.77
CA LEU A 24 2.64 10.66 32.02
C LEU A 24 2.74 12.19 32.09
N LEU A 25 3.84 12.77 31.60
CA LEU A 25 4.02 14.23 31.53
C LEU A 25 3.01 14.89 30.60
N VAL A 26 2.77 14.30 29.42
CA VAL A 26 1.80 14.85 28.45
C VAL A 26 0.37 14.72 28.97
N GLN A 27 0.00 13.56 29.53
CA GLN A 27 -1.33 13.37 30.13
C GLN A 27 -1.59 14.35 31.28
N SER A 28 -0.66 14.48 32.22
CA SER A 28 -0.78 15.41 33.35
C SER A 28 -0.80 16.88 32.94
N GLY A 29 0.02 17.26 31.95
CA GLY A 29 0.10 18.63 31.43
C GLY A 29 -1.08 19.05 30.55
N CYS A 30 -1.78 18.08 29.94
CA CYS A 30 -2.89 18.35 29.02
C CYS A 30 -4.27 17.86 29.50
N ALA A 31 -4.35 17.35 30.74
CA ALA A 31 -5.55 16.78 31.36
C ALA A 31 -6.34 15.80 30.48
N PHE A 32 -5.69 14.71 30.10
CA PHE A 32 -6.38 13.54 29.54
C PHE A 32 -5.70 12.27 30.03
N THR A 33 -6.41 11.14 29.96
CA THR A 33 -5.86 9.82 30.25
C THR A 33 -5.97 8.93 29.02
N PHE A 34 -5.07 7.97 28.88
CA PHE A 34 -5.16 6.95 27.85
C PHE A 34 -6.33 6.00 28.10
N GLU A 35 -7.11 5.71 27.07
CA GLU A 35 -8.30 4.87 27.18
C GLU A 35 -7.95 3.38 27.10
N ALA A 36 -7.15 2.98 26.10
CA ALA A 36 -6.87 1.60 25.75
C ALA A 36 -5.49 1.09 26.20
N ALA A 37 -4.58 1.99 26.58
CA ALA A 37 -3.24 1.63 27.02
C ALA A 37 -3.23 0.84 28.34
N PRO A 38 -2.16 0.07 28.66
CA PRO A 38 -1.98 -0.54 29.97
C PRO A 38 -1.83 0.49 31.10
N ALA A 39 -2.15 0.08 32.33
CA ALA A 39 -2.18 0.96 33.51
C ALA A 39 -0.87 1.73 33.75
N PHE A 40 0.30 1.13 33.49
CA PHE A 40 1.60 1.79 33.71
C PHE A 40 1.87 2.96 32.73
N LEU A 41 1.06 3.11 31.68
CA LEU A 41 1.11 4.26 30.77
C LEU A 41 0.02 5.29 31.07
N LYS A 42 -0.85 5.08 32.08
CA LYS A 42 -1.97 5.98 32.38
C LYS A 42 -1.62 6.92 33.53
N ALA A 43 -1.90 8.20 33.35
CA ALA A 43 -1.87 9.14 34.47
C ALA A 43 -3.05 8.86 35.43
N LEU A 44 -2.80 9.02 36.73
CA LEU A 44 -3.84 8.98 37.76
C LEU A 44 -4.50 10.35 37.88
N ASP A 45 -5.77 10.39 38.29
CA ASP A 45 -6.52 11.65 38.46
C ASP A 45 -5.86 12.63 39.42
N SER A 46 -5.10 12.12 40.40
CA SER A 46 -4.32 12.92 41.35
C SER A 46 -3.12 13.64 40.73
N MET A 47 -2.71 13.30 39.51
CA MET A 47 -1.55 13.89 38.83
C MET A 47 -1.87 15.16 38.04
N TYR A 48 -3.14 15.53 37.88
CA TYR A 48 -3.51 16.70 37.10
C TYR A 48 -3.29 18.00 37.87
N ASN A 49 -2.49 18.90 37.31
CA ASN A 49 -2.30 20.25 37.83
C ASN A 49 -3.51 21.12 37.47
N SER A 50 -3.86 22.09 38.34
CA SER A 50 -4.91 23.07 38.07
C SER A 50 -4.48 24.07 36.99
N GLY A 51 -5.03 23.94 35.78
CA GLY A 51 -4.82 24.84 34.62
C GLY A 51 -4.24 24.24 33.32
N PRO A 52 -4.53 22.98 32.92
CA PRO A 52 -3.91 22.37 31.74
C PRO A 52 -4.56 22.84 30.42
N GLN A 53 -3.75 22.86 29.35
CA GLN A 53 -4.26 23.01 27.99
C GLN A 53 -4.93 21.71 27.55
N THR A 54 -6.23 21.75 27.25
CA THR A 54 -6.93 20.58 26.71
C THR A 54 -6.45 20.28 25.29
N LEU A 55 -5.91 19.08 25.06
CA LEU A 55 -5.68 18.58 23.71
C LEU A 55 -7.01 18.16 23.08
N SER A 56 -7.17 18.43 21.79
CA SER A 56 -8.24 17.82 20.99
C SER A 56 -8.15 16.30 21.11
N ARG A 57 -9.28 15.61 21.22
CA ARG A 57 -9.34 14.15 21.36
C ARG A 57 -8.54 13.40 20.30
N ILE A 58 -8.48 13.93 19.08
CA ILE A 58 -7.72 13.33 17.97
C ILE A 58 -6.23 13.36 18.21
N ARG A 59 -5.70 14.50 18.65
CA ARG A 59 -4.30 14.60 19.06
C ARG A 59 -3.99 13.64 20.21
N SER A 60 -4.91 13.54 21.18
CA SER A 60 -4.78 12.59 22.30
C SER A 60 -4.74 11.13 21.81
N ARG A 61 -5.66 10.73 20.92
CA ARG A 61 -5.69 9.38 20.31
C ARG A 61 -4.47 9.10 19.44
N LYS A 62 -4.04 10.06 18.61
CA LYS A 62 -2.79 9.95 17.82
C LYS A 62 -1.59 9.73 18.75
N PHE A 63 -1.50 10.47 19.84
CA PHE A 63 -0.43 10.34 20.82
C PHE A 63 -0.48 9.02 21.61
N GLU A 64 -1.65 8.58 22.05
CA GLU A 64 -1.84 7.28 22.71
C GLU A 64 -1.45 6.13 21.78
N SER A 65 -1.95 6.14 20.54
CA SER A 65 -1.64 5.11 19.54
C SER A 65 -0.15 5.05 19.24
N PHE A 66 0.51 6.20 19.05
CA PHE A 66 1.95 6.29 18.86
C PHE A 66 2.73 5.75 20.06
N THR A 67 2.33 6.13 21.28
CA THR A 67 3.01 5.69 22.51
C THR A 67 2.90 4.19 22.68
N CYS A 68 1.70 3.63 22.51
CA CYS A 68 1.49 2.17 22.57
C CYS A 68 2.31 1.43 21.51
N LEU A 69 2.38 1.95 20.28
CA LEU A 69 3.22 1.40 19.21
C LEU A 69 4.69 1.36 19.62
N ARG A 70 5.25 2.48 20.10
CA ARG A 70 6.69 2.56 20.42
C ARG A 70 7.06 1.79 21.67
N VAL A 71 6.21 1.77 22.68
CA VAL A 71 6.42 0.91 23.86
C VAL A 71 6.32 -0.56 23.46
N GLY A 72 5.41 -0.91 22.54
CA GLY A 72 5.32 -2.25 21.94
C GLY A 72 6.61 -2.66 21.22
N ASP A 73 7.20 -1.76 20.44
CA ASP A 73 8.51 -1.98 19.78
C ASP A 73 9.60 -2.28 20.81
N VAL A 74 9.67 -1.52 21.90
CA VAL A 74 10.63 -1.75 22.98
C VAL A 74 10.39 -3.11 23.66
N MET A 75 9.14 -3.49 23.94
CA MET A 75 8.82 -4.80 24.52
C MET A 75 9.22 -5.96 23.60
N ARG A 76 8.99 -5.81 22.29
CA ARG A 76 9.44 -6.78 21.28
C ARG A 76 10.96 -6.90 21.28
N TYR A 77 11.71 -5.78 21.32
CA TYR A 77 13.17 -5.80 21.38
C TYR A 77 13.71 -6.44 22.67
N LYS A 78 12.98 -6.33 23.77
CA LYS A 78 13.25 -7.04 25.02
C LYS A 78 12.86 -8.53 25.00
N GLY A 79 12.24 -9.01 23.93
CA GLY A 79 11.77 -10.40 23.80
C GLY A 79 10.42 -10.68 24.47
N ASN A 80 9.76 -9.69 25.06
CA ASN A 80 8.43 -9.85 25.64
C ASN A 80 7.35 -9.69 24.56
N LEU A 81 7.15 -10.77 23.79
CA LEU A 81 6.24 -10.76 22.64
C LEU A 81 4.76 -10.64 23.03
N SER A 82 4.38 -11.12 24.23
CA SER A 82 3.00 -11.00 24.73
C SER A 82 2.64 -9.55 25.02
N ALA A 83 3.48 -8.86 25.80
CA ALA A 83 3.28 -7.44 26.08
C ALA A 83 3.34 -6.59 24.80
N ALA A 84 4.23 -6.94 23.86
CA ALA A 84 4.28 -6.28 22.57
C ALA A 84 2.96 -6.41 21.79
N ASP A 85 2.37 -7.62 21.72
CA ASP A 85 1.09 -7.83 21.03
C ASP A 85 -0.06 -7.04 21.68
N GLU A 86 -0.14 -7.03 23.02
CA GLU A 86 -1.14 -6.26 23.76
C GLU A 86 -1.05 -4.75 23.46
N LEU A 87 0.16 -4.21 23.44
CA LEU A 87 0.44 -2.81 23.13
C LEU A 87 0.14 -2.46 21.67
N TYR A 88 0.53 -3.32 20.71
CA TYR A 88 0.16 -3.11 19.32
C TYR A 88 -1.35 -3.21 19.09
N ALA A 89 -2.03 -4.14 19.78
CA ALA A 89 -3.49 -4.24 19.74
C ALA A 89 -4.16 -3.00 20.35
N ALA A 90 -3.61 -2.44 21.43
CA ALA A 90 -4.08 -1.17 21.99
C ALA A 90 -3.91 -0.02 20.99
N SER A 91 -2.73 0.08 20.36
CA SER A 91 -2.45 1.08 19.32
C SER A 91 -3.45 1.04 18.17
N ILE A 92 -3.80 -0.17 17.70
CA ILE A 92 -4.81 -0.41 16.65
C ILE A 92 -6.21 -0.03 17.13
N ARG A 93 -6.62 -0.40 18.34
CA ARG A 93 -7.96 -0.06 18.87
C ARG A 93 -8.17 1.45 18.94
N VAL A 94 -7.12 2.19 19.30
CA VAL A 94 -7.17 3.65 19.43
C VAL A 94 -7.22 4.33 18.06
N LEU A 95 -6.36 3.90 17.13
CA LEU A 95 -6.25 4.51 15.80
C LEU A 95 -5.96 3.47 14.70
N PRO A 96 -6.99 2.75 14.21
CA PRO A 96 -6.83 1.64 13.27
C PRO A 96 -6.45 2.08 11.85
N LEU A 97 -6.47 3.39 11.58
CA LEU A 97 -6.09 4.01 10.31
C LEU A 97 -4.57 3.95 10.05
N LEU A 98 -3.75 3.76 11.08
CA LEU A 98 -2.29 3.68 10.99
C LEU A 98 -1.85 2.28 10.56
N GLY A 99 -0.99 2.20 9.55
CA GLY A 99 -0.47 0.93 9.04
C GLY A 99 0.63 0.33 9.92
N ASP A 100 1.43 1.16 10.59
CA ASP A 100 2.58 0.72 11.38
C ASP A 100 2.19 -0.34 12.42
N PRO A 101 1.17 -0.13 13.28
CA PRO A 101 0.79 -1.12 14.30
C PRO A 101 0.35 -2.46 13.70
N TRP A 102 -0.35 -2.44 12.55
CA TRP A 102 -0.70 -3.66 11.83
C TRP A 102 0.56 -4.40 11.36
N ASN A 103 1.51 -3.68 10.74
CA ASN A 103 2.77 -4.28 10.30
C ASN A 103 3.55 -4.89 11.47
N GLN A 104 3.61 -4.20 12.62
CA GLN A 104 4.34 -4.72 13.78
C GLN A 104 3.71 -6.00 14.36
N ARG A 105 2.37 -6.13 14.35
CA ARG A 105 1.72 -7.40 14.72
C ARG A 105 2.03 -8.52 13.72
N GLY A 106 2.12 -8.20 12.42
CA GLY A 106 2.60 -9.15 11.40
C GLY A 106 3.99 -9.70 11.76
N LEU A 107 4.93 -8.83 12.12
CA LEU A 107 6.29 -9.22 12.51
C LEU A 107 6.34 -10.17 13.73
N LEU A 108 5.40 -10.07 14.68
CA LEU A 108 5.32 -11.00 15.81
C LEU A 108 4.94 -12.43 15.39
N LEU A 109 4.22 -12.57 14.28
CA LEU A 109 3.66 -13.82 13.80
C LEU A 109 4.49 -14.50 12.71
N ALA A 110 5.49 -13.81 12.14
CA ALA A 110 6.26 -14.29 11.00
C ALA A 110 6.84 -15.72 11.13
N LYS A 111 7.09 -16.20 12.35
CA LYS A 111 7.59 -17.57 12.62
C LYS A 111 6.56 -18.52 13.26
N ARG A 112 5.35 -18.03 13.55
CA ARG A 112 4.32 -18.77 14.32
C ARG A 112 3.08 -19.05 13.48
N ASP A 113 2.66 -18.06 12.70
CA ASP A 113 1.45 -18.11 11.89
C ASP A 113 1.66 -17.21 10.66
N VAL A 114 2.18 -17.82 9.58
CA VAL A 114 2.57 -17.10 8.36
C VAL A 114 1.33 -16.53 7.64
N LEU A 115 0.20 -17.22 7.70
CA LEU A 115 -1.04 -16.75 7.07
C LEU A 115 -1.57 -15.50 7.77
N LYS A 116 -1.61 -15.50 9.11
CA LYS A 116 -2.02 -14.32 9.88
C LYS A 116 -0.98 -13.20 9.86
N CYS A 117 0.30 -13.53 9.74
CA CYS A 117 1.36 -12.57 9.43
C CYS A 117 1.07 -11.83 8.12
N LEU A 118 0.78 -12.59 7.04
CA LEU A 118 0.46 -12.04 5.73
C LEU A 118 -0.80 -11.17 5.76
N TYR A 119 -1.85 -11.62 6.45
CA TYR A 119 -3.05 -10.83 6.73
C TYR A 119 -2.71 -9.45 7.29
N PHE A 120 -1.91 -9.39 8.35
CA PHE A 120 -1.57 -8.12 8.99
C PHE A 120 -0.71 -7.21 8.11
N HIS A 121 0.19 -7.75 7.29
CA HIS A 121 0.93 -6.93 6.34
C HIS A 121 0.02 -6.32 5.26
N TYR A 122 -0.97 -7.07 4.75
CA TYR A 122 -1.96 -6.48 3.83
C TYR A 122 -2.92 -5.51 4.52
N ARG A 123 -3.24 -5.70 5.81
CA ARG A 123 -3.96 -4.70 6.61
C ARG A 123 -3.16 -3.41 6.71
N ALA A 124 -1.85 -3.52 6.95
CA ALA A 124 -0.94 -2.39 7.03
C ALA A 124 -0.82 -1.64 5.69
N LEU A 125 -0.85 -2.37 4.56
CA LEU A 125 -0.74 -1.79 3.23
C LEU A 125 -1.99 -1.01 2.80
N HIS A 126 -3.19 -1.47 3.22
CA HIS A 126 -4.46 -0.92 2.75
C HIS A 126 -5.28 -0.22 3.84
N CYS A 127 -4.64 0.41 4.82
CA CYS A 127 -5.29 1.40 5.68
C CYS A 127 -5.09 2.83 5.12
N ARG A 128 -5.72 3.84 5.75
CA ARG A 128 -5.63 5.25 5.31
C ARG A 128 -4.20 5.75 5.31
N PHE A 129 -3.47 5.50 6.40
CA PHE A 129 -2.04 5.80 6.52
C PHE A 129 -1.25 4.51 6.28
N SER A 130 -1.16 4.12 5.01
CA SER A 130 -0.53 2.87 4.58
C SER A 130 0.92 2.74 5.04
N PHE A 131 1.30 1.60 5.59
CA PHE A 131 2.69 1.29 5.91
C PHE A 131 3.33 0.51 4.78
N ILE A 132 4.01 1.24 3.91
CA ILE A 132 4.49 0.73 2.63
C ILE A 132 5.63 -0.29 2.77
N GLY A 133 6.41 -0.20 3.85
CA GLY A 133 7.42 -1.20 4.20
C GLY A 133 6.86 -2.62 4.38
N ALA A 134 5.54 -2.78 4.56
CA ALA A 134 4.88 -4.08 4.57
C ALA A 134 5.05 -4.84 3.24
N THR A 135 5.23 -4.14 2.11
CA THR A 135 5.43 -4.75 0.78
C THR A 135 6.67 -5.64 0.76
N SER A 136 7.79 -5.19 1.36
CA SER A 136 9.02 -5.98 1.46
C SER A 136 8.80 -7.26 2.30
N ASN A 137 8.04 -7.16 3.40
CA ASN A 137 7.69 -8.31 4.23
C ASN A 137 6.80 -9.32 3.46
N ILE A 138 5.81 -8.83 2.72
CA ILE A 138 4.94 -9.65 1.85
C ILE A 138 5.77 -10.37 0.79
N GLN A 139 6.64 -9.62 0.08
CA GLN A 139 7.50 -10.16 -0.95
C GLN A 139 8.40 -11.26 -0.39
N LYS A 140 9.01 -11.05 0.79
CA LYS A 140 9.84 -12.07 1.44
C LYS A 140 9.06 -13.36 1.74
N ILE A 141 7.85 -13.24 2.30
CA ILE A 141 6.98 -14.40 2.55
C ILE A 141 6.71 -15.13 1.23
N PHE A 142 6.37 -14.41 0.17
CA PHE A 142 6.09 -15.03 -1.12
C PHE A 142 7.33 -15.65 -1.78
N GLN A 143 8.52 -15.05 -1.65
CA GLN A 143 9.76 -15.65 -2.15
C GLN A 143 10.02 -17.00 -1.49
N GLU A 144 9.81 -17.10 -0.18
CA GLU A 144 9.99 -18.36 0.57
C GLU A 144 9.01 -19.47 0.12
N HIS A 145 7.83 -19.12 -0.39
CA HIS A 145 6.77 -20.08 -0.79
C HIS A 145 6.64 -20.27 -2.31
N SER A 146 7.32 -19.45 -3.12
CA SER A 146 7.20 -19.53 -4.59
C SER A 146 7.99 -20.70 -5.18
N GLU A 147 9.05 -21.14 -4.52
CA GLU A 147 9.92 -22.23 -5.00
C GLU A 147 9.57 -23.60 -4.40
N THR A 148 8.68 -23.64 -3.40
CA THR A 148 8.28 -24.89 -2.75
C THR A 148 7.45 -25.76 -3.70
N THR A 149 7.69 -27.07 -3.69
CA THR A 149 6.83 -28.02 -4.40
C THR A 149 5.66 -28.38 -3.50
N VAL A 150 4.45 -28.01 -3.91
CA VAL A 150 3.22 -28.23 -3.12
C VAL A 150 2.25 -29.11 -3.90
N LEU A 151 1.69 -30.10 -3.21
CA LEU A 151 0.73 -31.06 -3.77
C LEU A 151 -0.71 -30.64 -3.43
N VAL A 152 -1.68 -31.22 -4.13
CA VAL A 152 -3.11 -30.94 -3.91
C VAL A 152 -3.58 -31.36 -2.51
N ASP A 153 -2.95 -32.38 -1.92
CA ASP A 153 -3.27 -32.91 -0.59
C ASP A 153 -2.45 -32.26 0.53
N SER A 154 -1.59 -31.29 0.20
CA SER A 154 -0.85 -30.52 1.21
C SER A 154 -1.81 -29.69 2.08
N PRO A 155 -1.40 -29.31 3.31
CA PRO A 155 -2.18 -28.44 4.18
C PRO A 155 -2.67 -27.17 3.46
N PHE A 156 -3.86 -26.69 3.83
CA PHE A 156 -4.48 -25.49 3.24
C PHE A 156 -3.51 -24.31 3.14
N VAL A 157 -2.83 -23.99 4.25
CA VAL A 157 -1.91 -22.84 4.34
C VAL A 157 -0.79 -22.94 3.31
N ASP A 158 -0.19 -24.12 3.14
CA ASP A 158 0.90 -24.34 2.18
C ASP A 158 0.41 -24.18 0.74
N ARG A 159 -0.75 -24.77 0.41
CA ARG A 159 -1.37 -24.63 -0.92
C ARG A 159 -1.74 -23.18 -1.21
N PHE A 160 -2.35 -22.51 -0.25
CA PHE A 160 -2.80 -21.13 -0.37
C PHE A 160 -1.61 -20.18 -0.58
N LEU A 161 -0.58 -20.26 0.27
CA LEU A 161 0.63 -19.42 0.15
C LEU A 161 1.39 -19.71 -1.14
N HIS A 162 1.49 -20.96 -1.56
CA HIS A 162 2.08 -21.32 -2.84
C HIS A 162 1.32 -20.70 -4.01
N VAL A 163 0.00 -20.91 -4.10
CA VAL A 163 -0.84 -20.34 -5.17
C VAL A 163 -0.74 -18.81 -5.18
N LEU A 164 -0.83 -18.18 -4.01
CA LEU A 164 -0.81 -16.73 -3.88
C LEU A 164 0.56 -16.13 -4.24
N SER A 165 1.67 -16.79 -3.88
CA SER A 165 3.01 -16.38 -4.31
C SER A 165 3.19 -16.50 -5.83
N LYS A 166 2.62 -17.55 -6.45
CA LYS A 166 2.63 -17.70 -7.91
C LYS A 166 1.86 -16.56 -8.59
N PHE A 167 0.69 -16.20 -8.04
CA PHE A 167 -0.08 -15.05 -8.51
C PHE A 167 0.69 -13.73 -8.37
N TYR A 168 1.34 -13.50 -7.22
CA TYR A 168 2.12 -12.29 -6.97
C TYR A 168 3.29 -12.13 -7.97
N PHE A 169 4.04 -13.20 -8.23
CA PHE A 169 5.15 -13.17 -9.20
C PHE A 169 4.72 -13.39 -10.66
N MET A 170 3.42 -13.43 -10.95
CA MET A 170 2.87 -13.69 -12.28
C MET A 170 3.40 -14.98 -12.93
N THR A 171 3.59 -16.02 -12.13
CA THR A 171 4.08 -17.33 -12.59
C THR A 171 2.95 -18.34 -12.72
N ARG A 172 3.16 -19.36 -13.55
CA ARG A 172 2.14 -20.38 -13.82
C ARG A 172 1.87 -21.22 -12.57
N VAL A 173 0.58 -21.45 -12.30
CA VAL A 173 0.11 -22.39 -11.27
C VAL A 173 -0.80 -23.44 -11.90
N HIS A 174 -0.73 -24.67 -11.40
CA HIS A 174 -1.55 -25.75 -11.93
C HIS A 174 -3.01 -25.57 -11.52
N GLN A 175 -3.94 -25.61 -12.48
CA GLN A 175 -5.35 -25.30 -12.23
C GLN A 175 -5.98 -26.18 -11.13
N ARG A 176 -5.62 -27.47 -11.07
CA ARG A 176 -6.09 -28.38 -10.00
C ARG A 176 -5.76 -27.88 -8.58
N LEU A 177 -4.64 -27.19 -8.39
CA LEU A 177 -4.24 -26.65 -7.09
C LEU A 177 -5.06 -25.40 -6.72
N VAL A 178 -5.42 -24.60 -7.72
CA VAL A 178 -6.35 -23.47 -7.53
C VAL A 178 -7.74 -24.00 -7.22
N ASP A 179 -8.22 -24.99 -7.99
CA ASP A 179 -9.55 -25.58 -7.80
C ASP A 179 -9.70 -26.23 -6.41
N SER A 180 -8.62 -26.78 -5.87
CA SER A 180 -8.62 -27.40 -4.54
C SER A 180 -8.70 -26.40 -3.39
N LEU A 181 -8.70 -25.09 -3.65
CA LEU A 181 -8.84 -24.02 -2.64
C LEU A 181 -10.23 -23.37 -2.66
N LEU A 182 -11.09 -23.69 -3.64
CA LEU A 182 -12.34 -22.97 -3.90
C LEU A 182 -13.27 -22.88 -2.69
N GLU A 183 -13.27 -23.90 -1.82
CA GLU A 183 -14.17 -23.96 -0.67
C GLU A 183 -13.52 -23.60 0.67
N GLU A 184 -12.20 -23.36 0.68
CA GLU A 184 -11.41 -23.20 1.91
C GLU A 184 -11.06 -21.73 2.22
N CYS A 185 -11.16 -20.83 1.24
CA CYS A 185 -10.87 -19.40 1.39
C CYS A 185 -11.99 -18.62 2.13
N ILE A 186 -12.48 -19.12 3.26
CA ILE A 186 -13.63 -18.55 4.01
C ILE A 186 -13.24 -17.73 5.23
N THR A 187 -11.94 -17.43 5.40
CA THR A 187 -11.42 -16.65 6.54
C THR A 187 -10.93 -15.28 6.10
N MET A 188 -10.86 -14.33 7.05
CA MET A 188 -10.29 -13.01 6.82
C MET A 188 -8.81 -13.10 6.44
N GLU A 189 -8.09 -14.03 7.07
CA GLU A 189 -6.67 -14.26 6.82
C GLU A 189 -6.38 -14.81 5.42
N ALA A 190 -7.37 -15.41 4.76
CA ALA A 190 -7.27 -15.81 3.35
C ALA A 190 -7.76 -14.71 2.41
N ILE A 191 -8.95 -14.14 2.64
CA ILE A 191 -9.56 -13.18 1.71
C ILE A 191 -8.81 -11.86 1.63
N VAL A 192 -8.30 -11.32 2.75
CA VAL A 192 -7.57 -10.04 2.73
C VAL A 192 -6.28 -10.13 1.90
N PRO A 193 -5.39 -11.12 2.06
CA PRO A 193 -4.25 -11.28 1.16
C PRO A 193 -4.62 -11.56 -0.30
N LEU A 194 -5.67 -12.33 -0.55
CA LEU A 194 -6.14 -12.64 -1.90
C LEU A 194 -6.56 -11.37 -2.66
N LEU A 195 -7.38 -10.54 -2.01
CA LEU A 195 -7.80 -9.25 -2.52
C LEU A 195 -6.64 -8.25 -2.58
N GLY A 196 -5.70 -8.32 -1.64
CA GLY A 196 -4.47 -7.54 -1.67
C GLY A 196 -3.66 -7.78 -2.95
N VAL A 197 -3.39 -9.04 -3.30
CA VAL A 197 -2.74 -9.39 -4.58
C VAL A 197 -3.55 -8.89 -5.78
N LEU A 198 -4.86 -9.12 -5.78
CA LEU A 198 -5.73 -8.65 -6.86
C LEU A 198 -5.62 -7.13 -7.09
N SER A 199 -5.48 -6.35 -6.01
CA SER A 199 -5.41 -4.89 -6.08
C SER A 199 -4.16 -4.38 -6.79
N GLU A 200 -3.09 -5.17 -6.83
CA GLU A 200 -1.82 -4.82 -7.49
C GLU A 200 -1.78 -5.23 -8.98
N LEU A 201 -2.68 -6.13 -9.40
CA LEU A 201 -2.73 -6.61 -10.79
C LEU A 201 -3.22 -5.52 -11.75
N GLY A 202 -2.62 -5.50 -12.94
CA GLY A 202 -2.97 -4.66 -14.08
C GLY A 202 -3.89 -5.33 -15.10
N VAL A 203 -3.66 -5.05 -16.38
CA VAL A 203 -4.54 -5.42 -17.51
C VAL A 203 -3.88 -6.28 -18.58
N SER A 204 -2.66 -6.77 -18.35
CA SER A 204 -1.96 -7.67 -19.28
C SER A 204 -2.69 -9.02 -19.41
N SER A 205 -2.37 -9.79 -20.45
CA SER A 205 -2.97 -11.11 -20.67
C SER A 205 -2.70 -12.09 -19.53
N ASP A 206 -1.49 -12.06 -18.97
CA ASP A 206 -1.08 -12.96 -17.89
C ASP A 206 -1.74 -12.53 -16.57
N GLU A 207 -1.79 -11.22 -16.28
CA GLU A 207 -2.54 -10.67 -15.15
C GLU A 207 -4.03 -11.04 -15.24
N LYS A 208 -4.65 -11.00 -16.42
CA LYS A 208 -6.07 -11.40 -16.61
C LYS A 208 -6.34 -12.85 -16.23
N ALA A 209 -5.43 -13.77 -16.54
CA ALA A 209 -5.58 -15.16 -16.16
C ALA A 209 -5.57 -15.33 -14.63
N ILE A 210 -4.69 -14.59 -13.95
CA ILE A 210 -4.59 -14.57 -12.48
C ILE A 210 -5.82 -13.90 -11.86
N ILE A 211 -6.25 -12.76 -12.38
CA ILE A 211 -7.48 -12.07 -11.96
C ILE A 211 -8.67 -13.02 -12.01
N ASN A 212 -8.84 -13.75 -13.13
CA ASN A 212 -9.92 -14.73 -13.27
C ASN A 212 -9.81 -15.88 -12.26
N ALA A 213 -8.60 -16.35 -11.96
CA ALA A 213 -8.39 -17.38 -10.94
C ALA A 213 -8.76 -16.87 -9.54
N ILE A 214 -8.39 -15.62 -9.20
CA ILE A 214 -8.78 -14.98 -7.94
C ILE A 214 -10.30 -14.81 -7.84
N TYR A 215 -10.97 -14.34 -8.89
CA TYR A 215 -12.43 -14.23 -8.90
C TYR A 215 -13.11 -15.57 -8.65
N ARG A 216 -12.61 -16.66 -9.26
CA ARG A 216 -13.13 -18.00 -8.99
C ARG A 216 -12.98 -18.43 -7.53
N LEU A 217 -11.85 -18.11 -6.88
CA LEU A 217 -11.63 -18.38 -5.46
C LEU A 217 -12.59 -17.57 -4.56
N VAL A 218 -12.81 -16.29 -4.89
CA VAL A 218 -13.75 -15.43 -4.17
C VAL A 218 -15.18 -15.94 -4.33
N ASP A 219 -15.61 -16.29 -5.55
CA ASP A 219 -16.94 -16.82 -5.84
C ASP A 219 -17.17 -18.16 -5.10
N GLY A 220 -16.13 -19.02 -5.03
CA GLY A 220 -16.14 -20.25 -4.23
C GLY A 220 -16.32 -19.98 -2.74
N ALA A 221 -15.60 -19.01 -2.19
CA ALA A 221 -15.73 -18.60 -0.79
C ALA A 221 -17.14 -18.08 -0.47
N VAL A 222 -17.73 -17.26 -1.35
CA VAL A 222 -19.11 -16.77 -1.22
C VAL A 222 -20.09 -17.93 -1.16
N ALA A 223 -19.97 -18.89 -2.08
CA ALA A 223 -20.84 -20.06 -2.11
C ALA A 223 -20.69 -20.95 -0.86
N SER A 224 -19.46 -21.15 -0.37
CA SER A 224 -19.19 -21.92 0.85
C SER A 224 -19.74 -21.25 2.11
N ILE A 225 -19.53 -19.93 2.25
CA ILE A 225 -20.09 -19.16 3.37
C ILE A 225 -21.62 -19.26 3.33
N ALA A 226 -22.25 -19.07 2.17
CA ALA A 226 -23.71 -19.14 2.07
C ALA A 226 -24.27 -20.50 2.50
N ARG A 227 -23.62 -21.61 2.11
CA ARG A 227 -24.02 -22.95 2.59
C ARG A 227 -23.91 -23.09 4.10
N ARG A 228 -22.77 -22.68 4.70
CA ARG A 228 -22.54 -22.76 6.15
C ARG A 228 -23.52 -21.90 6.95
N GLN A 229 -23.88 -20.72 6.43
CA GLN A 229 -24.93 -19.88 6.99
C GLN A 229 -26.27 -20.61 7.02
N MET A 230 -26.65 -21.25 5.91
CA MET A 230 -27.89 -22.01 5.81
C MET A 230 -27.92 -23.23 6.75
N ASP A 231 -26.79 -23.91 6.93
CA ASP A 231 -26.64 -25.05 7.84
C ASP A 231 -26.63 -24.65 9.32
N GLY A 232 -26.61 -23.34 9.63
CA GLY A 232 -26.56 -22.83 11.01
C GLY A 232 -25.19 -22.99 11.67
N CYS A 233 -24.15 -23.32 10.91
CA CYS A 233 -22.79 -23.55 11.40
C CYS A 233 -21.88 -22.30 11.33
N SER A 234 -22.47 -21.12 11.15
CA SER A 234 -21.76 -19.90 10.78
C SER A 234 -21.35 -19.04 11.98
N SER A 235 -20.38 -18.16 11.75
CA SER A 235 -20.04 -17.08 12.67
C SER A 235 -20.33 -15.70 12.05
N GLU A 236 -20.51 -14.68 12.88
CA GLU A 236 -20.58 -13.28 12.44
C GLU A 236 -19.35 -12.87 11.62
N LYS A 237 -18.19 -13.47 11.89
CA LYS A 237 -16.96 -13.23 11.11
C LYS A 237 -17.11 -13.64 9.65
N GLU A 238 -17.85 -14.71 9.36
CA GLU A 238 -18.07 -15.16 7.98
C GLU A 238 -18.94 -14.15 7.19
N LEU A 239 -19.85 -13.42 7.86
CA LEU A 239 -20.61 -12.35 7.22
C LEU A 239 -19.72 -11.15 6.85
N TRP A 240 -18.69 -10.86 7.66
CA TRP A 240 -17.66 -9.89 7.30
C TRP A 240 -16.81 -10.33 6.12
N VAL A 241 -16.42 -11.62 6.08
CA VAL A 241 -15.71 -12.19 4.93
C VAL A 241 -16.57 -12.07 3.68
N LEU A 242 -17.87 -12.40 3.78
CA LEU A 242 -18.83 -12.23 2.68
C LEU A 242 -18.89 -10.77 2.20
N ALA A 243 -19.03 -9.81 3.11
CA ALA A 243 -19.03 -8.38 2.77
C ALA A 243 -17.76 -7.94 2.01
N LEU A 244 -16.58 -8.47 2.38
CA LEU A 244 -15.35 -8.21 1.63
C LEU A 244 -15.35 -8.85 0.24
N CYS A 245 -15.82 -10.09 0.12
CA CYS A 245 -15.92 -10.77 -1.17
C CYS A 245 -16.80 -10.00 -2.17
N LEU A 246 -17.88 -9.37 -1.70
CA LEU A 246 -18.79 -8.58 -2.55
C LEU A 246 -18.14 -7.37 -3.21
N ARG A 247 -16.96 -6.93 -2.75
CA ARG A 247 -16.21 -5.86 -3.42
C ARG A 247 -15.78 -6.25 -4.84
N VAL A 248 -15.65 -7.54 -5.12
CA VAL A 248 -15.10 -8.07 -6.39
C VAL A 248 -15.84 -9.28 -6.97
N CYS A 249 -16.87 -9.80 -6.29
CA CYS A 249 -17.62 -10.99 -6.70
C CYS A 249 -18.36 -10.77 -8.03
N SER A 250 -18.51 -11.85 -8.81
CA SER A 250 -19.26 -11.81 -10.07
C SER A 250 -20.78 -11.86 -9.83
N PRO A 251 -21.60 -11.11 -10.59
CA PRO A 251 -23.06 -11.21 -10.54
C PRO A 251 -23.57 -12.64 -10.79
N GLU A 252 -22.88 -13.40 -11.63
CA GLU A 252 -23.19 -14.80 -11.95
C GLU A 252 -23.08 -15.71 -10.73
N ALA A 253 -22.04 -15.55 -9.91
CA ALA A 253 -21.87 -16.35 -8.70
C ALA A 253 -23.04 -16.16 -7.73
N LEU A 254 -23.58 -14.94 -7.62
CA LEU A 254 -24.67 -14.60 -6.72
C LEU A 254 -26.04 -15.18 -7.11
N LYS A 255 -26.16 -15.76 -8.31
CA LYS A 255 -27.40 -16.43 -8.77
C LYS A 255 -27.55 -17.86 -8.23
N ALA A 256 -26.54 -18.38 -7.52
CA ALA A 256 -26.61 -19.72 -6.95
C ALA A 256 -27.72 -19.83 -5.89
N LYS A 257 -28.44 -20.95 -5.88
CA LYS A 257 -29.57 -21.20 -4.96
C LYS A 257 -29.21 -20.94 -3.48
N PRO A 258 -28.06 -21.42 -2.93
CA PRO A 258 -27.71 -21.17 -1.52
C PRO A 258 -27.62 -19.67 -1.16
N ILE A 259 -27.22 -18.83 -2.12
CA ILE A 259 -27.11 -17.38 -1.90
C ILE A 259 -28.49 -16.73 -1.92
N THR A 260 -29.38 -17.17 -2.81
CA THR A 260 -30.76 -16.69 -2.84
C THR A 260 -31.50 -17.05 -1.55
N ASP A 261 -31.30 -18.26 -1.05
CA ASP A 261 -31.88 -18.71 0.22
C ASP A 261 -31.29 -17.91 1.41
N LEU A 262 -29.98 -17.63 1.39
CA LEU A 262 -29.32 -16.79 2.39
C LEU A 262 -29.89 -15.37 2.41
N VAL A 263 -30.05 -14.74 1.25
CA VAL A 263 -30.62 -13.39 1.11
C VAL A 263 -31.98 -13.32 1.82
N GLN A 264 -32.85 -14.29 1.56
CA GLN A 264 -34.19 -14.29 2.16
C GLN A 264 -34.15 -14.44 3.69
N ARG A 265 -33.17 -15.18 4.22
CA ARG A 265 -32.96 -15.34 5.66
C ARG A 265 -32.42 -14.07 6.33
N LEU A 266 -31.60 -13.30 5.62
CA LEU A 266 -30.93 -12.13 6.17
C LEU A 266 -31.73 -10.83 6.04
N LEU A 267 -32.67 -10.75 5.08
CA LEU A 267 -33.32 -9.51 4.65
C LEU A 267 -33.96 -8.68 5.78
N ASP A 268 -34.59 -9.35 6.74
CA ASP A 268 -35.33 -8.70 7.84
C ASP A 268 -34.46 -8.42 9.08
N ASN A 269 -33.17 -8.78 9.06
CA ASN A 269 -32.29 -8.64 10.21
C ASN A 269 -31.45 -7.36 10.15
N GLU A 270 -31.97 -6.28 10.75
CA GLU A 270 -31.29 -4.98 10.83
C GLU A 270 -30.37 -4.83 12.05
N VAL A 271 -30.05 -5.92 12.75
CA VAL A 271 -29.11 -5.85 13.89
C VAL A 271 -27.69 -5.60 13.35
N PRO A 272 -26.98 -4.56 13.85
CA PRO A 272 -25.60 -4.32 13.49
C PRO A 272 -24.69 -5.49 13.86
N ILE A 273 -23.89 -5.95 12.91
CA ILE A 273 -22.87 -6.98 13.09
C ILE A 273 -21.62 -6.32 13.65
N ARG A 274 -21.04 -6.87 14.72
CA ARG A 274 -19.87 -6.27 15.37
C ARG A 274 -18.62 -6.41 14.49
N ASP A 275 -18.01 -5.28 14.13
CA ASP A 275 -16.75 -5.24 13.36
C ASP A 275 -15.52 -5.46 14.27
N SER A 276 -15.40 -6.66 14.84
CA SER A 276 -14.27 -7.00 15.72
C SER A 276 -12.91 -6.98 15.02
N GLU A 277 -12.90 -7.15 13.69
CA GLU A 277 -11.70 -7.14 12.87
C GLU A 277 -11.38 -5.75 12.28
N LEU A 278 -12.21 -4.73 12.55
CA LEU A 278 -11.98 -3.35 12.11
C LEU A 278 -11.90 -3.24 10.57
N THR A 279 -12.71 -4.04 9.87
CA THR A 279 -12.74 -4.16 8.40
C THR A 279 -13.09 -2.87 7.69
N ARG A 280 -13.86 -1.97 8.33
CA ARG A 280 -14.17 -0.64 7.76
C ARG A 280 -12.92 0.21 7.48
N PHE A 281 -11.82 -0.07 8.18
CA PHE A 281 -10.56 0.65 8.03
C PHE A 281 -9.61 0.01 7.01
N TRP A 282 -10.05 -1.08 6.37
CA TRP A 282 -9.34 -1.71 5.27
C TRP A 282 -9.93 -1.23 3.93
N LEU A 283 -9.19 -0.33 3.27
CA LEU A 283 -9.61 0.47 2.13
C LEU A 283 -9.27 -0.15 0.78
N CYS A 284 -8.98 -1.45 0.75
CA CYS A 284 -8.74 -2.19 -0.49
C CYS A 284 -10.07 -2.40 -1.21
N PHE A 285 -10.20 -1.84 -2.41
CA PHE A 285 -11.45 -1.71 -3.17
C PHE A 285 -12.52 -0.86 -2.46
N GLU A 286 -13.51 -0.43 -3.25
CA GLU A 286 -14.67 0.27 -2.73
C GLU A 286 -15.60 -0.69 -1.99
N ASP A 287 -16.17 -0.25 -0.87
CA ASP A 287 -17.09 -1.05 -0.06
C ASP A 287 -18.53 -0.86 -0.56
N PRO A 288 -19.18 -1.91 -1.10
CA PRO A 288 -20.56 -1.81 -1.56
C PRO A 288 -21.58 -1.91 -0.42
N CYS A 289 -21.13 -2.17 0.82
CA CYS A 289 -22.01 -2.33 1.97
C CYS A 289 -22.09 -1.03 2.79
N ASP A 290 -23.31 -0.70 3.23
CA ASP A 290 -23.51 0.37 4.19
C ASP A 290 -22.86 0.04 5.55
N ARG A 291 -22.46 1.09 6.27
CA ARG A 291 -21.87 1.00 7.61
C ARG A 291 -22.77 1.74 8.61
N PRO A 292 -23.05 1.17 9.80
CA PRO A 292 -22.64 -0.15 10.28
C PRO A 292 -23.25 -1.29 9.46
N LEU A 293 -22.52 -2.40 9.30
CA LEU A 293 -23.01 -3.54 8.52
C LEU A 293 -24.15 -4.21 9.28
N THR A 294 -25.31 -4.38 8.65
CA THR A 294 -26.40 -5.23 9.13
C THR A 294 -26.57 -6.43 8.21
N ALA A 295 -27.18 -7.50 8.70
CA ALA A 295 -27.49 -8.67 7.87
C ALA A 295 -28.46 -8.31 6.72
N GLY A 296 -29.48 -7.49 7.01
CA GLY A 296 -30.43 -6.97 6.02
C GLY A 296 -29.76 -6.07 4.99
N GLY A 297 -28.84 -5.19 5.42
CA GLY A 297 -28.02 -4.38 4.53
C GLY A 297 -27.17 -5.22 3.59
N LEU A 298 -26.50 -6.25 4.12
CA LEU A 298 -25.72 -7.20 3.32
C LEU A 298 -26.61 -7.96 2.31
N ALA A 299 -27.81 -8.37 2.71
CA ALA A 299 -28.79 -9.02 1.83
C ALA A 299 -29.22 -8.12 0.66
N ARG A 300 -29.45 -6.82 0.93
CA ARG A 300 -29.76 -5.84 -0.11
C ARG A 300 -28.60 -5.63 -1.08
N THR A 301 -27.37 -5.51 -0.57
CA THR A 301 -26.17 -5.42 -1.42
C THR A 301 -26.01 -6.67 -2.30
N LEU A 302 -26.25 -7.86 -1.76
CA LEU A 302 -26.26 -9.11 -2.53
C LEU A 302 -27.28 -9.07 -3.69
N CYS A 303 -28.51 -8.63 -3.43
CA CYS A 303 -29.53 -8.46 -4.47
C CYS A 303 -29.09 -7.46 -5.54
N ALA A 304 -28.62 -6.28 -5.15
CA ALA A 304 -28.20 -5.24 -6.09
C ALA A 304 -27.10 -5.74 -7.05
N ILE A 305 -26.06 -6.39 -6.52
CA ILE A 305 -24.97 -6.94 -7.36
C ILE A 305 -25.49 -8.07 -8.25
N ARG A 306 -26.31 -8.98 -7.72
CA ARG A 306 -26.90 -10.11 -8.47
C ARG A 306 -27.73 -9.63 -9.66
N ASP A 307 -28.52 -8.58 -9.45
CA ASP A 307 -29.47 -8.05 -10.43
C ASP A 307 -28.78 -7.12 -11.45
N GLY A 308 -27.45 -6.99 -11.35
CA GLY A 308 -26.65 -6.16 -12.25
C GLY A 308 -26.94 -4.68 -12.08
N GLU A 309 -27.56 -4.29 -10.97
CA GLU A 309 -27.66 -2.89 -10.61
C GLU A 309 -26.23 -2.40 -10.49
N VAL A 310 -25.87 -1.47 -11.39
CA VAL A 310 -24.66 -0.69 -11.21
C VAL A 310 -24.92 0.04 -9.91
N ILE A 311 -24.44 -0.52 -8.80
CA ILE A 311 -24.34 0.20 -7.54
C ILE A 311 -23.61 1.46 -7.96
N ASN A 312 -24.36 2.56 -8.04
CA ASN A 312 -23.89 3.77 -8.66
C ASN A 312 -22.91 4.35 -7.65
N ARG A 313 -21.66 3.86 -7.73
CA ARG A 313 -20.54 4.12 -6.82
C ARG A 313 -20.30 5.63 -6.61
N LYS A 314 -20.87 6.46 -7.50
CA LYS A 314 -20.87 7.92 -7.44
C LYS A 314 -22.06 8.55 -6.69
N GLU A 315 -23.23 7.91 -6.62
CA GLU A 315 -24.44 8.52 -6.02
C GLU A 315 -24.62 8.23 -4.53
N ILE A 316 -24.03 7.17 -3.98
CA ILE A 316 -23.85 7.06 -2.51
C ILE A 316 -22.96 8.21 -1.99
N ASN A 317 -22.20 8.85 -2.89
CA ASN A 317 -21.43 10.07 -2.64
C ASN A 317 -22.12 11.39 -3.04
N SER A 318 -23.39 11.42 -3.50
CA SER A 318 -24.04 12.72 -3.82
C SER A 318 -24.50 13.52 -2.59
N GLY A 319 -24.28 12.99 -1.38
CA GLY A 319 -24.20 13.79 -0.15
C GLY A 319 -22.89 14.57 0.02
N ALA A 320 -21.88 14.34 -0.84
CA ALA A 320 -20.49 14.80 -0.67
C ALA A 320 -20.15 16.18 -1.27
N ASN A 321 -21.15 17.01 -1.57
CA ASN A 321 -20.94 18.47 -1.70
C ASN A 321 -21.14 19.21 -0.36
N ARG A 322 -21.40 18.50 0.74
CA ARG A 322 -21.09 19.05 2.07
C ARG A 322 -19.58 18.97 2.27
N PRO A 323 -18.92 20.05 2.74
CA PRO A 323 -17.57 19.94 3.29
C PRO A 323 -17.55 18.74 4.22
N LEU A 324 -16.60 17.84 4.03
CA LEU A 324 -16.50 16.74 4.95
C LEU A 324 -16.27 17.31 6.34
N PRO A 325 -16.90 16.69 7.34
CA PRO A 325 -16.64 17.05 8.71
C PRO A 325 -15.11 16.95 8.91
N SER A 326 -14.51 17.97 9.53
CA SER A 326 -13.10 18.04 9.87
C SER A 326 -12.63 16.76 10.58
N GLU A 327 -11.31 16.52 10.71
CA GLU A 327 -10.82 15.36 11.48
C GLU A 327 -11.62 15.22 12.79
N ASP A 328 -11.89 16.36 13.47
CA ASP A 328 -12.65 16.50 14.72
C ASP A 328 -14.07 15.91 14.66
N ASP A 329 -14.75 16.06 13.52
CA ASP A 329 -16.12 15.61 13.36
C ASP A 329 -16.23 14.10 13.01
N GLU A 330 -15.21 13.48 12.39
CA GLU A 330 -15.16 12.01 12.23
C GLU A 330 -14.99 11.32 13.59
N ALA A 331 -14.21 11.91 14.49
CA ALA A 331 -14.07 11.42 15.87
C ALA A 331 -15.35 11.60 16.70
N GLU A 332 -16.17 12.63 16.44
CA GLU A 332 -17.50 12.79 17.07
C GLU A 332 -18.55 11.82 16.50
N ALA A 333 -18.51 11.55 15.19
CA ALA A 333 -19.39 10.55 14.57
C ALA A 333 -19.10 9.11 15.06
N GLU A 334 -17.84 8.81 15.42
CA GLU A 334 -17.45 7.54 16.03
C GLU A 334 -18.12 7.29 17.40
N ASP A 335 -18.37 8.34 18.19
CA ASP A 335 -18.93 8.23 19.55
C ASP A 335 -20.43 7.97 19.58
N GLN A 336 -21.19 8.62 18.68
CA GLN A 336 -22.64 8.45 18.62
C GLN A 336 -23.04 7.00 18.27
N HIS A 337 -22.15 6.23 17.64
CA HIS A 337 -22.38 4.82 17.32
C HIS A 337 -21.77 3.84 18.36
N GLY A 338 -20.71 4.24 19.06
CA GLY A 338 -20.09 3.46 20.13
C GLY A 338 -20.93 3.40 21.42
N GLU A 339 -21.52 4.53 21.85
CA GLU A 339 -22.30 4.57 23.10
C GLU A 339 -23.65 3.85 23.00
N SER A 340 -24.30 3.89 21.82
CA SER A 340 -25.61 3.27 21.58
C SER A 340 -25.57 1.74 21.75
N THR A 341 -24.49 1.09 21.32
CA THR A 341 -24.33 -0.38 21.39
C THR A 341 -23.93 -0.87 22.79
N VAL A 342 -23.18 -0.08 23.57
CA VAL A 342 -22.80 -0.43 24.95
C VAL A 342 -23.96 -0.21 25.93
N ALA A 343 -24.78 0.83 25.72
CA ALA A 343 -25.95 1.10 26.57
C ALA A 343 -27.05 0.02 26.43
N ALA A 344 -27.20 -0.57 25.24
CA ALA A 344 -28.15 -1.66 24.99
C ALA A 344 -27.73 -2.99 25.67
N GLY A 345 -26.42 -3.26 25.75
CA GLY A 345 -25.89 -4.43 26.46
C GLY A 345 -26.04 -4.33 27.99
N ARG A 346 -25.71 -3.17 28.57
CA ARG A 346 -25.78 -2.96 30.04
C ARG A 346 -27.19 -2.93 30.61
N ARG A 347 -28.21 -2.59 29.81
CA ARG A 347 -29.62 -2.68 30.25
C ARG A 347 -30.14 -4.12 30.37
N ARG A 348 -29.50 -5.09 29.70
CA ARG A 348 -29.93 -6.49 29.72
C ARG A 348 -29.33 -7.26 30.90
N GLU A 349 -28.10 -6.94 31.32
CA GLU A 349 -27.46 -7.54 32.50
C GLU A 349 -28.01 -7.01 33.83
N ARG A 350 -28.62 -5.82 33.85
CA ARG A 350 -29.19 -5.22 35.07
C ARG A 350 -30.61 -5.66 35.40
N ALA A 351 -31.25 -6.45 34.53
CA ALA A 351 -32.63 -6.93 34.72
C ALA A 351 -32.72 -8.35 35.30
N GLU A 352 -31.60 -9.06 35.49
CA GLU A 352 -31.57 -10.46 35.94
C GLU A 352 -30.91 -10.67 37.32
N SER A 353 -30.64 -9.61 38.09
CA SER A 353 -30.00 -9.73 39.40
C SER A 353 -30.67 -8.88 40.48
N GLU A 354 -31.95 -9.11 40.76
CA GLU A 354 -32.61 -8.65 41.99
C GLU A 354 -33.55 -9.73 42.53
N SER A 355 -33.00 -10.71 43.23
CA SER A 355 -33.71 -11.45 44.27
C SER A 355 -32.75 -12.20 45.19
N GLU A 356 -32.98 -12.04 46.50
CA GLU A 356 -32.48 -12.83 47.64
C GLU A 356 -31.26 -12.31 48.42
N SER A 357 -31.63 -11.61 49.52
CA SER A 357 -31.02 -11.50 50.85
C SER A 357 -30.49 -12.85 51.39
N ALA A 358 -29.64 -13.00 52.42
CA ALA A 358 -29.29 -12.22 53.61
C ALA A 358 -28.04 -12.88 54.26
N GLY A 359 -27.38 -12.19 55.19
CA GLY A 359 -26.72 -12.87 56.33
C GLY A 359 -25.22 -12.64 56.52
N GLU A 360 -24.93 -11.68 57.39
CA GLU A 360 -23.97 -11.70 58.51
C GLU A 360 -22.49 -12.15 58.38
N HIS A 361 -21.69 -11.28 59.03
CA HIS A 361 -20.54 -11.51 59.91
C HIS A 361 -19.11 -11.25 59.43
N ASP A 362 -18.45 -10.52 60.34
CA ASP A 362 -17.09 -9.99 60.36
C ASP A 362 -16.02 -11.07 60.23
N ASP A 363 -14.87 -10.71 59.65
CA ASP A 363 -13.58 -10.82 60.33
C ASP A 363 -12.51 -10.04 59.53
N GLU A 364 -11.75 -9.23 60.27
CA GLU A 364 -10.56 -8.51 59.79
C GLU A 364 -9.39 -9.50 59.64
N GLU A 365 -8.82 -9.62 58.44
CA GLU A 365 -7.47 -10.19 58.27
C GLU A 365 -6.62 -9.28 57.36
N GLU A 366 -5.52 -8.78 57.92
CA GLU A 366 -4.43 -8.12 57.22
C GLU A 366 -3.74 -9.08 56.22
N PRO A 367 -3.34 -8.63 55.01
CA PRO A 367 -2.58 -9.48 54.12
C PRO A 367 -1.08 -9.45 54.47
N ALA A 368 -0.57 -10.65 54.77
CA ALA A 368 0.85 -10.94 54.90
C ALA A 368 1.61 -10.66 53.58
N ILE A 369 2.74 -9.99 53.72
CA ILE A 369 3.74 -9.79 52.67
C ILE A 369 4.42 -11.13 52.38
N VAL A 370 4.21 -11.68 51.18
CA VAL A 370 4.93 -12.85 50.67
C VAL A 370 6.13 -12.37 49.86
N GLU A 371 7.33 -12.52 50.44
CA GLU A 371 8.59 -12.43 49.72
C GLU A 371 8.69 -13.61 48.72
N MET A 372 8.73 -13.30 47.42
CA MET A 372 9.09 -14.27 46.39
C MET A 372 10.60 -14.44 46.34
N SER A 373 11.09 -15.54 46.89
CA SER A 373 12.44 -16.06 46.69
C SER A 373 12.54 -16.73 45.32
N LEU A 374 13.48 -16.24 44.51
CA LEU A 374 13.88 -16.84 43.24
C LEU A 374 14.76 -18.06 43.52
N SER A 375 14.29 -19.25 43.15
CA SER A 375 15.12 -20.46 43.05
C SER A 375 15.57 -20.63 41.61
N ASP A 376 16.88 -20.50 41.39
CA ASP A 376 17.58 -20.90 40.17
C ASP A 376 17.70 -22.44 40.14
N ASP A 377 16.99 -23.09 39.24
CA ASP A 377 17.24 -24.47 38.83
C ASP A 377 17.09 -24.55 37.30
N ASP A 378 18.21 -24.51 36.58
CA ASP A 378 18.29 -24.88 35.17
C ASP A 378 19.56 -25.74 34.95
N ASP A 379 19.33 -27.05 34.86
CA ASP A 379 20.14 -28.00 34.10
C ASP A 379 19.26 -28.42 32.90
N PRO A 380 19.79 -28.38 31.66
CA PRO A 380 20.21 -29.67 31.11
C PRO A 380 21.46 -29.60 30.24
N GLY A 381 22.36 -30.55 30.48
CA GLY A 381 23.43 -30.93 29.58
C GLY A 381 22.96 -31.54 28.25
N LEU A 382 23.79 -31.34 27.21
CA LEU A 382 24.40 -32.37 26.34
C LEU A 382 24.83 -31.71 25.02
N VAL A 383 26.10 -31.29 24.98
CA VAL A 383 26.77 -30.78 23.77
C VAL A 383 27.49 -31.94 23.08
N ALA A 384 26.98 -32.36 21.93
CA ALA A 384 27.70 -33.24 21.02
C ALA A 384 28.64 -32.40 20.12
N LYS A 385 29.95 -32.73 20.16
CA LYS A 385 31.00 -32.19 19.28
C LYS A 385 30.85 -32.76 17.85
N PRO A 386 31.15 -32.00 16.78
CA PRO A 386 31.39 -32.59 15.47
C PRO A 386 32.87 -32.97 15.34
N ARG A 387 33.15 -34.15 14.77
CA ARG A 387 34.45 -34.53 14.20
C ARG A 387 34.45 -34.30 12.69
N PRO A 388 35.61 -34.03 12.07
CA PRO A 388 35.72 -33.65 10.67
C PRO A 388 36.00 -34.85 9.75
N GLY A 389 35.60 -34.70 8.49
CA GLY A 389 36.28 -35.25 7.30
C GLY A 389 35.81 -36.62 6.80
N SER A 390 35.32 -36.67 5.57
CA SER A 390 35.92 -37.47 4.49
C SER A 390 35.20 -37.28 3.16
N SER A 391 36.01 -37.42 2.12
CA SER A 391 35.78 -37.20 0.70
C SER A 391 35.18 -38.41 -0.03
N SER A 392 34.65 -38.10 -1.22
CA SER A 392 34.61 -38.88 -2.48
C SER A 392 33.74 -40.14 -2.60
N SER A 393 32.78 -40.09 -3.53
CA SER A 393 32.59 -40.98 -4.71
C SER A 393 31.21 -40.68 -5.33
N SER A 394 31.14 -40.04 -6.50
CA SER A 394 31.01 -40.65 -7.83
C SER A 394 29.86 -41.67 -7.93
N SER A 395 28.73 -41.25 -8.50
CA SER A 395 27.98 -42.11 -9.41
C SER A 395 27.17 -41.26 -10.39
N ASP A 396 27.55 -41.46 -11.65
CA ASP A 396 26.96 -41.03 -12.89
C ASP A 396 25.44 -41.32 -12.95
N PHE A 397 24.66 -40.33 -13.40
CA PHE A 397 23.39 -40.57 -14.06
C PHE A 397 23.22 -39.53 -15.18
N ASP A 398 23.57 -39.97 -16.39
CA ASP A 398 23.23 -39.31 -17.65
C ASP A 398 21.71 -39.30 -17.83
N TYR A 399 21.13 -38.12 -18.06
CA TYR A 399 19.82 -37.98 -18.69
C TYR A 399 19.97 -37.09 -19.92
N ASP A 400 19.84 -37.75 -21.07
CA ASP A 400 19.72 -37.16 -22.40
C ASP A 400 18.49 -36.24 -22.48
N ASP A 401 18.73 -34.98 -22.83
CA ASP A 401 17.69 -34.00 -23.12
C ASP A 401 17.72 -33.63 -24.61
N PRO A 402 16.71 -34.01 -25.43
CA PRO A 402 16.68 -33.66 -26.83
C PRO A 402 16.04 -32.28 -27.05
N CYS A 403 16.88 -31.30 -27.31
CA CYS A 403 16.53 -29.98 -27.82
C CYS A 403 15.76 -30.07 -29.17
N PRO A 404 14.53 -29.51 -29.31
CA PRO A 404 13.91 -29.34 -30.62
C PRO A 404 14.24 -27.97 -31.21
N LYS A 405 14.88 -28.06 -32.38
CA LYS A 405 15.25 -27.01 -33.33
C LYS A 405 14.13 -26.00 -33.58
N LYS A 406 14.47 -24.72 -33.42
CA LYS A 406 13.70 -23.55 -33.88
C LYS A 406 13.45 -23.63 -35.40
N LYS A 407 12.20 -23.93 -35.81
CA LYS A 407 11.71 -23.65 -37.16
C LYS A 407 11.23 -22.19 -37.21
N ARG A 408 11.93 -21.38 -38.03
CA ARG A 408 11.41 -20.12 -38.58
C ARG A 408 10.22 -20.45 -39.47
N MET A 409 9.05 -19.89 -39.18
CA MET A 409 7.98 -19.73 -40.17
C MET A 409 7.52 -18.28 -40.20
N ALA A 410 7.32 -17.84 -41.43
CA ALA A 410 6.94 -16.52 -41.86
C ALA A 410 5.57 -16.11 -41.32
N ALA A 411 5.45 -14.85 -40.89
CA ALA A 411 4.15 -14.23 -40.65
C ALA A 411 3.60 -13.67 -41.97
N ALA A 412 2.52 -14.29 -42.43
CA ALA A 412 1.65 -13.74 -43.46
C ALA A 412 0.71 -12.71 -42.83
N SER A 413 0.54 -11.62 -43.57
CA SER A 413 -0.46 -10.57 -43.41
C SER A 413 -1.87 -11.16 -43.35
N LEU A 414 -2.76 -10.62 -42.49
CA LEU A 414 -4.19 -10.51 -42.75
C LEU A 414 -4.84 -9.52 -41.79
N ALA A 415 -5.60 -8.61 -42.40
CA ALA A 415 -6.44 -7.59 -41.79
C ALA A 415 -7.79 -8.17 -41.34
N LEU A 416 -8.47 -7.46 -40.42
CA LEU A 416 -9.92 -7.17 -40.32
C LEU A 416 -10.25 -6.79 -38.87
N SER A 417 -10.58 -5.52 -38.61
CA SER A 417 -11.95 -4.95 -38.51
C SER A 417 -12.51 -4.98 -37.09
N SER A 418 -12.61 -3.81 -36.48
CA SER A 418 -13.37 -3.52 -35.27
C SER A 418 -14.74 -2.93 -35.63
N PRO A 419 -15.79 -3.16 -34.81
CA PRO A 419 -16.93 -2.26 -34.74
C PRO A 419 -16.78 -1.28 -33.57
N THR A 420 -17.28 -0.09 -33.87
CA THR A 420 -17.40 1.18 -33.14
C THR A 420 -18.25 1.12 -31.87
N THR A 421 -17.83 1.89 -30.85
CA THR A 421 -18.69 2.91 -30.21
C THR A 421 -17.88 4.02 -29.55
N SER A 422 -18.44 5.22 -29.67
CA SER A 422 -17.90 6.57 -29.59
C SER A 422 -17.63 7.13 -28.19
N GLY A 423 -16.50 7.82 -28.03
CA GLY A 423 -16.27 8.92 -27.09
C GLY A 423 -15.27 9.89 -27.74
N GLU A 424 -15.63 11.16 -27.84
CA GLU A 424 -14.93 12.21 -28.61
C GLU A 424 -13.47 12.39 -28.19
N LEU A 425 -12.56 11.76 -28.93
CA LEU A 425 -11.16 12.13 -29.01
C LEU A 425 -10.99 13.14 -30.15
N SER A 426 -10.54 14.34 -29.79
CA SER A 426 -10.12 15.38 -30.72
C SER A 426 -9.28 14.79 -31.86
N SER A 427 -9.71 15.03 -33.09
CA SER A 427 -9.13 14.53 -34.34
C SER A 427 -7.61 14.51 -34.32
N SER A 428 -7.02 13.31 -34.43
CA SER A 428 -5.59 13.12 -34.60
C SER A 428 -5.17 13.53 -36.03
N THR A 429 -4.93 14.82 -36.24
CA THR A 429 -4.21 15.29 -37.41
C THR A 429 -2.78 14.76 -37.32
N LEU A 430 -2.37 13.94 -38.30
CA LEU A 430 -0.97 13.58 -38.48
C LEU A 430 -0.14 14.86 -38.63
N PRO A 431 1.08 14.94 -38.09
CA PRO A 431 1.93 16.11 -38.24
C PRO A 431 2.13 16.39 -39.74
N THR A 432 2.02 17.66 -40.13
CA THR A 432 2.32 18.06 -41.51
C THR A 432 3.79 17.70 -41.82
N PRO A 433 4.13 17.27 -43.05
CA PRO A 433 5.50 16.96 -43.44
C PRO A 433 6.49 18.10 -43.14
N GLU A 434 6.01 19.34 -43.18
CA GLU A 434 6.76 20.54 -42.82
C GLU A 434 7.17 20.56 -41.34
N LEU A 435 6.28 20.18 -40.42
CA LEU A 435 6.60 20.10 -38.98
C LEU A 435 7.61 18.99 -38.71
N ALA A 436 7.49 17.83 -39.38
CA ALA A 436 8.44 16.74 -39.24
C ALA A 436 9.85 17.14 -39.72
N ASN A 437 9.95 17.84 -40.86
CA ASN A 437 11.22 18.36 -41.38
C ASN A 437 11.81 19.41 -40.45
N LYS A 438 10.98 20.35 -39.95
CA LYS A 438 11.41 21.36 -38.96
C LYS A 438 11.96 20.70 -37.69
N ILE A 439 11.29 19.67 -37.20
CA ILE A 439 11.73 18.93 -36.01
C ILE A 439 13.03 18.19 -36.29
N SER A 440 13.22 17.54 -37.43
CA SER A 440 14.46 16.82 -37.72
C SER A 440 15.69 17.75 -37.74
N ALA A 441 15.52 19.00 -38.17
CA ALA A 441 16.58 20.00 -38.24
C ALA A 441 16.81 20.74 -36.90
N THR A 442 15.88 20.64 -35.93
CA THR A 442 15.98 21.38 -34.68
C THR A 442 17.23 20.99 -33.91
N PRO A 443 18.12 21.95 -33.56
CA PRO A 443 19.33 21.68 -32.80
C PRO A 443 18.98 21.29 -31.37
N ILE A 444 19.60 20.20 -30.92
CA ILE A 444 19.57 19.76 -29.53
C ILE A 444 20.96 20.05 -28.98
N CYS A 445 21.03 20.80 -27.89
CA CYS A 445 22.29 21.18 -27.26
C CYS A 445 22.26 20.94 -25.76
N ARG A 446 23.45 20.92 -25.17
CA ARG A 446 23.61 20.89 -23.72
C ARG A 446 23.37 22.30 -23.16
N PRO A 447 22.48 22.46 -22.17
CA PRO A 447 22.27 23.76 -21.54
C PRO A 447 23.42 24.13 -20.62
N SER A 448 23.55 25.44 -20.40
CA SER A 448 24.47 26.09 -19.47
C SER A 448 23.68 26.72 -18.32
N SER A 449 24.38 27.22 -17.30
CA SER A 449 23.74 27.91 -16.16
C SER A 449 22.94 29.15 -16.56
N SER A 450 23.30 29.82 -17.65
CA SER A 450 22.53 30.97 -18.16
C SER A 450 21.17 30.57 -18.77
N ASP A 451 20.97 29.28 -19.07
CA ASP A 451 19.72 28.78 -19.63
C ASP A 451 18.65 28.49 -18.56
N LEU A 452 19.02 28.49 -17.28
CA LEU A 452 18.16 28.12 -16.16
C LEU A 452 16.82 28.88 -16.16
N PRO A 453 16.77 30.23 -16.24
CA PRO A 453 15.49 30.94 -16.22
C PRO A 453 14.60 30.61 -17.42
N ALA A 454 15.20 30.38 -18.59
CA ALA A 454 14.44 30.05 -19.80
C ALA A 454 13.82 28.65 -19.73
N ILE A 455 14.54 27.67 -19.16
CA ILE A 455 14.05 26.32 -18.93
C ILE A 455 12.92 26.31 -17.90
N VAL A 456 13.08 27.04 -16.80
CA VAL A 456 12.08 27.10 -15.72
C VAL A 456 10.78 27.73 -16.22
N ASN A 457 10.86 28.85 -16.95
CA ASN A 457 9.70 29.46 -17.59
C ASN A 457 9.03 28.50 -18.59
N PHE A 458 9.81 27.80 -19.40
CA PHE A 458 9.28 26.78 -20.32
C PHE A 458 8.49 25.69 -19.57
N LEU A 459 8.99 25.20 -18.44
CA LEU A 459 8.32 24.18 -17.64
C LEU A 459 7.02 24.70 -17.04
N ILE A 460 7.04 25.90 -16.46
CA ILE A 460 5.85 26.53 -15.87
C ILE A 460 4.75 26.73 -16.92
N ASP A 461 5.11 27.20 -18.11
CA ASP A 461 4.11 27.58 -19.12
C ASP A 461 3.63 26.39 -19.98
N HIS A 462 4.45 25.35 -20.15
CA HIS A 462 4.15 24.26 -21.11
C HIS A 462 4.12 22.85 -20.51
N PHE A 463 4.87 22.58 -19.45
CA PHE A 463 4.90 21.26 -18.82
C PHE A 463 3.85 21.15 -17.72
N VAL A 464 3.89 22.05 -16.73
CA VAL A 464 3.03 22.02 -15.52
C VAL A 464 1.53 21.92 -15.83
N PRO A 465 0.96 22.69 -16.79
CA PRO A 465 -0.47 22.61 -17.09
C PRO A 465 -0.91 21.25 -17.67
N ASN A 466 0.04 20.47 -18.19
CA ASN A 466 -0.19 19.20 -18.86
C ASN A 466 0.32 17.99 -18.07
N GLU A 467 1.10 18.22 -17.00
CA GLU A 467 1.62 17.15 -16.15
C GLU A 467 0.46 16.59 -15.30
N PRO A 468 0.18 15.28 -15.36
CA PRO A 468 -0.98 14.64 -14.73
C PRO A 468 -1.23 14.99 -13.26
N ILE A 469 -0.19 15.03 -12.43
CA ILE A 469 -0.30 15.28 -10.99
C ILE A 469 -0.60 16.75 -10.75
N LEU A 470 0.27 17.64 -11.24
CA LEU A 470 0.18 19.08 -11.03
C LEU A 470 -1.10 19.67 -11.65
N ALA A 471 -1.49 19.21 -12.84
CA ALA A 471 -2.72 19.64 -13.49
C ALA A 471 -3.97 19.18 -12.72
N SER A 472 -3.95 17.98 -12.12
CA SER A 472 -5.07 17.49 -11.31
C SER A 472 -5.27 18.28 -10.02
N LEU A 473 -4.18 18.78 -9.44
CA LEU A 473 -4.15 19.53 -8.18
C LEU A 473 -4.34 21.04 -8.37
N GLN A 474 -4.40 21.51 -9.62
CA GLN A 474 -4.62 22.93 -9.97
C GLN A 474 -3.63 23.87 -9.27
N VAL A 475 -2.34 23.47 -9.22
CA VAL A 475 -1.28 24.27 -8.61
C VAL A 475 -1.26 25.67 -9.21
N SER A 476 -1.34 26.69 -8.34
CA SER A 476 -1.51 28.08 -8.77
C SER A 476 -0.38 29.00 -8.28
N ASN A 477 0.31 28.64 -7.19
CA ASN A 477 1.42 29.42 -6.67
C ASN A 477 2.68 29.27 -7.55
N ARG A 478 2.81 30.18 -8.52
CA ARG A 478 3.96 30.23 -9.45
C ARG A 478 5.29 30.48 -8.76
N GLU A 479 5.33 31.20 -7.64
CA GLU A 479 6.59 31.53 -6.95
C GLU A 479 7.18 30.30 -6.25
N GLU A 480 6.36 29.58 -5.49
CA GLU A 480 6.76 28.33 -4.84
C GLU A 480 7.14 27.25 -5.86
N LEU A 481 6.37 27.16 -6.94
CA LEU A 481 6.66 26.25 -8.04
C LEU A 481 7.97 26.62 -8.76
N SER A 482 8.23 27.90 -9.00
CA SER A 482 9.49 28.37 -9.59
C SER A 482 10.67 27.96 -8.73
N ARG A 483 10.60 28.16 -7.41
CA ARG A 483 11.68 27.75 -6.48
C ARG A 483 11.98 26.25 -6.56
N LEU A 484 10.93 25.41 -6.57
CA LEU A 484 11.08 23.96 -6.72
C LEU A 484 11.72 23.59 -8.07
N LEU A 485 11.29 24.21 -9.16
CA LEU A 485 11.80 23.94 -10.50
C LEU A 485 13.22 24.50 -10.72
N ASP A 486 13.55 25.65 -10.12
CA ASP A 486 14.90 26.24 -10.15
C ASP A 486 15.92 25.26 -9.56
N ASP A 487 15.62 24.70 -8.38
CA ASP A 487 16.45 23.70 -7.73
C ASP A 487 16.58 22.42 -8.57
N LEU A 488 15.48 21.92 -9.11
CA LEU A 488 15.45 20.73 -9.96
C LEU A 488 16.27 20.90 -11.24
N VAL A 489 16.10 22.04 -11.93
CA VAL A 489 16.83 22.37 -13.15
C VAL A 489 18.30 22.56 -12.84
N SER A 490 18.64 23.33 -11.80
CA SER A 490 20.01 23.57 -11.37
C SER A 490 20.79 22.27 -11.15
N ASP A 491 20.22 21.32 -10.41
CA ASP A 491 20.82 20.01 -10.20
C ASP A 491 21.01 19.26 -11.53
N SER A 492 20.00 19.33 -12.41
CA SER A 492 20.00 18.66 -13.71
C SER A 492 21.04 19.21 -14.69
N LEU A 493 21.38 20.51 -14.63
CA LEU A 493 22.37 21.14 -15.52
C LEU A 493 23.78 20.53 -15.36
N SER A 494 24.08 19.96 -14.19
CA SER A 494 25.35 19.24 -13.95
C SER A 494 25.43 17.91 -14.70
N CYS A 495 24.29 17.34 -15.10
CA CYS A 495 24.21 16.05 -15.76
C CYS A 495 24.49 16.16 -17.26
N PRO A 496 25.39 15.34 -17.83
CA PRO A 496 25.61 15.28 -19.28
C PRO A 496 24.37 14.85 -20.07
N GLY A 497 23.44 14.12 -19.44
CA GLY A 497 22.19 13.70 -20.07
C GLY A 497 21.16 14.82 -20.21
N THR A 498 21.35 15.97 -19.56
CA THR A 498 20.39 17.07 -19.70
C THR A 498 20.58 17.77 -21.03
N VAL A 499 19.50 17.86 -21.81
CA VAL A 499 19.51 18.43 -23.17
C VAL A 499 18.31 19.33 -23.42
N VAL A 500 18.50 20.34 -24.28
CA VAL A 500 17.49 21.34 -24.63
C VAL A 500 17.40 21.46 -26.14
N ALA A 501 16.17 21.53 -26.66
CA ALA A 501 15.88 21.89 -28.04
C ALA A 501 15.47 23.36 -28.12
N ARG A 502 16.09 24.11 -29.03
CA ARG A 502 15.80 25.53 -29.26
C ARG A 502 15.29 25.77 -30.67
N ASP A 503 14.34 26.69 -30.81
CA ASP A 503 13.95 27.21 -32.11
C ASP A 503 15.04 28.17 -32.61
N GLU A 504 15.65 27.88 -33.75
CA GLU A 504 16.76 28.67 -34.31
C GLU A 504 16.38 30.13 -34.60
N THR A 505 15.11 30.38 -34.95
CA THR A 505 14.66 31.72 -35.35
C THR A 505 14.42 32.63 -34.16
N ARG A 506 13.91 32.07 -33.05
CA ARG A 506 13.54 32.82 -31.84
C ARG A 506 14.51 32.66 -30.69
N ASN A 507 15.43 31.70 -30.79
CA ASN A 507 16.27 31.23 -29.70
C ASN A 507 15.44 30.81 -28.45
N GLU A 508 14.21 30.39 -28.66
CA GLU A 508 13.26 30.00 -27.60
C GLU A 508 13.42 28.50 -27.28
N VAL A 509 13.26 28.14 -26.01
CA VAL A 509 13.22 26.72 -25.60
C VAL A 509 11.90 26.12 -26.09
N ILE A 510 11.98 25.05 -26.89
CA ILE A 510 10.79 24.36 -27.43
C ILE A 510 10.67 22.91 -26.94
N GLY A 511 11.71 22.39 -26.30
CA GLY A 511 11.66 21.11 -25.60
C GLY A 511 12.88 20.91 -24.71
N VAL A 512 12.72 20.10 -23.66
CA VAL A 512 13.77 19.76 -22.70
C VAL A 512 13.68 18.28 -22.32
N CYS A 513 14.83 17.67 -22.07
CA CYS A 513 14.94 16.42 -21.33
C CYS A 513 15.89 16.67 -20.17
N LEU A 514 15.36 16.64 -18.95
CA LEU A 514 16.14 16.84 -17.74
C LEU A 514 16.57 15.50 -17.17
N ALA A 515 17.85 15.38 -16.86
CA ALA A 515 18.43 14.20 -16.28
C ALA A 515 19.25 14.57 -15.05
N SER A 516 19.29 13.69 -14.05
CA SER A 516 20.08 13.85 -12.84
C SER A 516 21.04 12.68 -12.66
N ARG A 517 22.19 12.94 -12.04
CA ARG A 517 23.17 11.89 -11.72
C ARG A 517 22.71 11.13 -10.47
N HIS A 518 22.95 9.83 -10.39
CA HIS A 518 22.54 9.03 -9.23
C HIS A 518 22.97 9.59 -7.87
N HIS A 519 24.19 10.12 -7.73
CA HIS A 519 24.65 10.66 -6.45
C HIS A 519 23.93 11.96 -6.00
N LEU A 520 23.20 12.61 -6.91
CA LEU A 520 22.35 13.77 -6.59
C LEU A 520 20.92 13.33 -6.25
N PHE A 521 20.55 12.08 -6.50
CA PHE A 521 19.18 11.60 -6.27
C PHE A 521 18.79 11.70 -4.80
N ASP A 522 19.64 11.23 -3.88
CA ASP A 522 19.39 11.32 -2.44
C ASP A 522 19.32 12.78 -1.99
N GLN A 523 20.19 13.64 -2.52
CA GLN A 523 20.16 15.08 -2.23
C GLN A 523 18.87 15.75 -2.73
N GLN A 524 18.37 15.35 -3.90
CA GLN A 524 17.10 15.82 -4.46
C GLN A 524 15.93 15.37 -3.61
N LEU A 525 15.92 14.11 -3.17
CA LEU A 525 14.87 13.58 -2.30
C LEU A 525 14.89 14.23 -0.91
N ASP A 526 16.07 14.44 -0.33
CA ASP A 526 16.25 15.17 0.93
C ASP A 526 15.74 16.61 0.82
N ARG A 527 16.03 17.29 -0.29
CA ARG A 527 15.53 18.65 -0.53
C ARG A 527 14.02 18.67 -0.70
N LEU A 528 13.48 17.70 -1.43
CA LEU A 528 12.03 17.49 -1.58
C LEU A 528 11.35 17.30 -0.21
N CYS A 529 12.02 16.64 0.74
CA CYS A 529 11.56 16.47 2.11
C CYS A 529 11.60 17.72 2.98
N ARG A 530 12.42 18.72 2.63
CA ARG A 530 12.59 19.95 3.41
C ARG A 530 11.65 21.09 2.99
N TYR A 531 11.07 21.03 1.79
CA TYR A 531 10.14 22.08 1.39
C TYR A 531 8.90 22.09 2.27
N SER A 532 8.51 23.31 2.65
CA SER A 532 7.17 23.62 3.14
C SER A 532 6.50 24.54 2.12
N PHE A 533 5.31 24.16 1.68
CA PHE A 533 4.52 24.90 0.70
C PHE A 533 3.28 25.47 1.36
N THR A 534 2.95 26.71 1.02
CA THR A 534 1.65 27.30 1.36
C THR A 534 0.58 26.85 0.36
N ASP A 535 0.97 26.55 -0.88
CA ASP A 535 0.08 25.93 -1.87
C ASP A 535 -0.19 24.46 -1.50
N LYS A 536 -1.45 24.17 -1.19
CA LYS A 536 -1.88 22.82 -0.81
C LYS A 536 -1.66 21.80 -1.93
N GLY A 537 -1.83 22.19 -3.19
CA GLY A 537 -1.62 21.32 -4.34
C GLY A 537 -0.15 20.89 -4.46
N LEU A 538 0.78 21.84 -4.30
CA LEU A 538 2.21 21.52 -4.25
C LEU A 538 2.57 20.60 -3.09
N SER A 539 2.05 20.90 -1.89
CA SER A 539 2.26 20.06 -0.71
C SER A 539 1.82 18.61 -0.96
N ILE A 540 0.61 18.42 -1.50
CA ILE A 540 0.07 17.09 -1.85
C ILE A 540 0.92 16.40 -2.92
N ALA A 541 1.34 17.12 -3.97
CA ALA A 541 2.17 16.54 -5.04
C ALA A 541 3.51 16.02 -4.48
N VAL A 542 4.15 16.80 -3.60
CA VAL A 542 5.40 16.45 -2.96
C VAL A 542 5.24 15.25 -2.02
N GLU A 543 4.21 15.24 -1.18
CA GLU A 543 3.92 14.09 -0.32
C GLU A 543 3.60 12.82 -1.12
N PHE A 544 2.93 12.94 -2.26
CA PHE A 544 2.71 11.81 -3.17
C PHE A 544 4.01 11.31 -3.79
N LEU A 545 4.93 12.18 -4.21
CA LEU A 545 6.22 11.76 -4.74
C LEU A 545 7.06 11.06 -3.66
N LYS A 546 7.05 11.54 -2.42
CA LYS A 546 7.67 10.84 -1.28
C LYS A 546 7.08 9.45 -1.09
N TYR A 547 5.75 9.35 -1.14
CA TYR A 547 5.04 8.07 -1.08
C TYR A 547 5.49 7.12 -2.19
N VAL A 548 5.60 7.60 -3.43
CA VAL A 548 6.06 6.80 -4.59
C VAL A 548 7.48 6.29 -4.37
N PHE A 549 8.43 7.16 -4.00
CA PHE A 549 9.82 6.76 -3.80
C PHE A 549 10.00 5.80 -2.63
N ASN A 550 9.28 6.02 -1.52
CA ASN A 550 9.25 5.09 -0.39
C ASN A 550 8.60 3.74 -0.75
N ARG A 551 7.67 3.73 -1.71
CA ARG A 551 7.00 2.52 -2.19
C ARG A 551 7.82 1.67 -3.13
N VAL A 552 8.58 2.32 -3.98
CA VAL A 552 9.29 1.61 -5.03
C VAL A 552 10.57 1.00 -4.50
N ASP A 553 11.21 1.57 -3.47
CA ASP A 553 12.57 1.20 -3.05
C ASP A 553 13.50 1.11 -4.27
N VAL A 554 13.71 2.26 -4.90
CA VAL A 554 14.49 2.35 -6.14
C VAL A 554 15.89 1.76 -5.96
N ALA A 555 16.51 1.93 -4.78
CA ALA A 555 17.82 1.37 -4.47
C ALA A 555 17.85 -0.16 -4.57
N TYR A 556 16.86 -0.84 -3.96
CA TYR A 556 16.73 -2.30 -4.06
C TYR A 556 16.66 -2.79 -5.50
N HIS A 557 15.82 -2.18 -6.33
CA HIS A 557 15.65 -2.61 -7.71
C HIS A 557 16.85 -2.32 -8.61
N LEU A 558 17.60 -1.24 -8.33
CA LEU A 558 18.86 -0.98 -9.01
C LEU A 558 19.90 -2.05 -8.64
N GLU A 559 20.03 -2.40 -7.35
CA GLU A 559 20.93 -3.45 -6.90
C GLU A 559 20.56 -4.82 -7.51
N GLU A 560 19.27 -5.19 -7.49
CA GLU A 560 18.74 -6.42 -8.09
C GLU A 560 19.05 -6.49 -9.60
N ALA A 561 18.97 -5.36 -10.30
CA ALA A 561 19.29 -5.28 -11.72
C ALA A 561 20.80 -5.29 -12.03
N GLY A 562 21.66 -5.26 -11.00
CA GLY A 562 23.12 -5.13 -11.12
C GLY A 562 23.53 -3.77 -11.67
N VAL A 563 22.79 -2.72 -11.31
CA VAL A 563 23.02 -1.34 -11.74
C VAL A 563 23.86 -0.60 -10.70
N SER A 564 24.94 0.03 -11.14
CA SER A 564 25.86 0.77 -10.27
C SER A 564 25.80 2.29 -10.46
N LYS A 565 25.51 2.76 -11.68
CA LYS A 565 25.58 4.18 -12.03
C LYS A 565 24.40 4.61 -12.91
N PRO A 566 23.17 4.61 -12.37
CA PRO A 566 22.03 5.04 -13.15
C PRO A 566 22.06 6.54 -13.44
N VAL A 567 21.47 6.91 -14.58
CA VAL A 567 20.98 8.28 -14.79
C VAL A 567 19.49 8.32 -14.49
N PHE A 568 19.04 9.31 -13.71
CA PHE A 568 17.61 9.53 -13.46
C PHE A 568 17.07 10.49 -14.51
N VAL A 569 16.24 10.02 -15.44
CA VAL A 569 15.53 10.88 -16.38
C VAL A 569 14.32 11.47 -15.65
N VAL A 570 14.47 12.73 -15.24
CA VAL A 570 13.50 13.45 -14.39
C VAL A 570 12.21 13.73 -15.16
N LEU A 571 12.34 14.33 -16.36
CA LEU A 571 11.20 14.64 -17.21
C LEU A 571 11.62 14.86 -18.67
N VAL A 572 10.65 14.70 -19.56
CA VAL A 572 10.73 15.10 -20.97
C VAL A 572 9.54 16.01 -21.27
N GLY A 573 9.82 17.26 -21.64
CA GLY A 573 8.81 18.27 -21.96
C GLY A 573 8.96 18.77 -23.38
N VAL A 574 7.86 18.88 -24.13
CA VAL A 574 7.83 19.44 -25.49
C VAL A 574 6.65 20.39 -25.61
N LYS A 575 6.91 21.58 -26.17
CA LYS A 575 5.87 22.59 -26.38
C LYS A 575 4.74 22.03 -27.26
N PRO A 576 3.46 22.30 -26.97
CA PRO A 576 2.32 21.66 -27.64
C PRO A 576 2.38 21.63 -29.17
N GLU A 577 2.80 22.72 -29.82
CA GLU A 577 2.90 22.81 -31.28
C GLU A 577 3.99 21.92 -31.91
N TYR A 578 4.95 21.41 -31.11
CA TYR A 578 6.00 20.49 -31.55
C TYR A 578 5.77 19.04 -31.09
N GLN A 579 4.68 18.79 -30.36
CA GLN A 579 4.31 17.43 -29.95
C GLN A 579 3.93 16.57 -31.17
N LYS A 580 3.98 15.24 -31.00
CA LYS A 580 3.71 14.22 -32.05
C LYS A 580 4.64 14.23 -33.27
N GLY A 581 5.50 15.23 -33.45
CA GLY A 581 6.49 15.24 -34.52
C GLY A 581 7.83 14.57 -34.20
N GLY A 582 7.91 13.80 -33.09
CA GLY A 582 9.08 13.01 -32.73
C GLY A 582 10.17 13.72 -31.93
N LEU A 583 10.00 15.01 -31.60
CA LEU A 583 11.01 15.77 -30.85
C LEU A 583 11.31 15.17 -29.46
N GLY A 584 10.27 14.73 -28.72
CA GLY A 584 10.46 14.08 -27.42
C GLY A 584 11.31 12.81 -27.49
N LYS A 585 11.16 12.03 -28.58
CA LYS A 585 12.01 10.86 -28.84
C LYS A 585 13.45 11.23 -29.11
N ARG A 586 13.69 12.28 -29.91
CA ARG A 586 15.05 12.78 -30.19
C ARG A 586 15.71 13.28 -28.91
N LEU A 587 15.01 14.06 -28.09
CA LEU A 587 15.50 14.56 -26.80
C LEU A 587 15.87 13.41 -25.86
N LEU A 588 15.00 12.40 -25.72
CA LEU A 588 15.27 11.25 -24.87
C LEU A 588 16.47 10.43 -25.37
N ASN A 589 16.58 10.18 -26.67
CA ASN A 589 17.74 9.50 -27.27
C ASN A 589 19.04 10.23 -26.96
N GLU A 590 19.07 11.53 -27.26
CA GLU A 590 20.26 12.36 -27.06
C GLU A 590 20.66 12.41 -25.59
N SER A 591 19.68 12.48 -24.67
CA SER A 591 19.90 12.41 -23.23
C SER A 591 20.56 11.09 -22.81
N LEU A 592 20.01 9.95 -23.25
CA LEU A 592 20.51 8.63 -22.88
C LEU A 592 21.89 8.35 -23.51
N ASP A 593 22.10 8.74 -24.76
CA ASP A 593 23.38 8.60 -25.45
C ASP A 593 24.46 9.51 -24.82
N SER A 594 24.10 10.73 -24.44
CA SER A 594 25.01 11.64 -23.71
C SER A 594 25.38 11.10 -22.33
N ALA A 595 24.44 10.51 -21.61
CA ALA A 595 24.71 9.88 -20.32
C ALA A 595 25.64 8.65 -20.46
N ARG A 596 25.38 7.78 -21.44
CA ARG A 596 26.21 6.60 -21.76
C ARG A 596 27.64 7.00 -22.14
N ASN A 597 27.78 8.01 -22.98
CA ASN A 597 29.08 8.45 -23.53
C ASN A 597 29.85 9.43 -22.64
N SER A 598 29.27 9.83 -21.50
CA SER A 598 29.93 10.74 -20.57
C SER A 598 31.17 10.13 -19.90
N SER A 599 31.98 10.97 -19.28
CA SER A 599 33.12 10.54 -18.44
C SER A 599 32.71 9.56 -17.33
N ASP A 600 31.48 9.70 -16.83
CA ASP A 600 30.97 8.94 -15.69
C ASP A 600 30.47 7.56 -16.10
N ARG A 601 30.18 7.37 -17.41
CA ARG A 601 29.70 6.14 -18.06
C ARG A 601 28.53 5.50 -17.32
N CYS A 602 27.35 6.09 -17.45
CA CYS A 602 26.13 5.51 -16.89
C CYS A 602 25.83 4.15 -17.53
N ASP A 603 25.54 3.14 -16.72
CA ASP A 603 25.25 1.76 -17.12
C ASP A 603 23.75 1.50 -17.33
N SER A 604 22.92 2.47 -16.95
CA SER A 604 21.48 2.34 -16.91
C SER A 604 20.80 3.69 -16.79
N ALA A 605 19.49 3.70 -17.01
CA ALA A 605 18.62 4.83 -16.76
C ALA A 605 17.34 4.36 -16.07
N PHE A 606 16.81 5.17 -15.16
CA PHE A 606 15.46 4.99 -14.64
C PHE A 606 14.66 6.29 -14.74
N THR A 607 13.33 6.18 -14.70
CA THR A 607 12.43 7.33 -14.80
C THR A 607 11.11 7.05 -14.08
N VAL A 608 10.44 8.13 -13.69
CA VAL A 608 9.10 8.12 -13.11
C VAL A 608 8.13 8.71 -14.14
N CYS A 609 7.37 7.85 -14.79
CA CYS A 609 6.45 8.21 -15.87
C CYS A 609 5.03 8.40 -15.33
N THR A 610 4.57 9.65 -15.25
CA THR A 610 3.25 10.02 -14.71
C THR A 610 2.13 10.00 -15.76
N SER A 611 2.46 10.16 -17.05
CA SER A 611 1.47 10.31 -18.12
C SER A 611 1.36 9.06 -19.01
N GLU A 612 0.16 8.51 -19.16
CA GLU A 612 -0.11 7.41 -20.09
C GLU A 612 0.22 7.78 -21.54
N GLY A 613 0.05 9.06 -21.92
CA GLY A 613 0.32 9.53 -23.28
C GLY A 613 1.79 9.44 -23.68
N VAL A 614 2.72 9.44 -22.72
CA VAL A 614 4.17 9.33 -22.97
C VAL A 614 4.72 7.92 -22.67
N GLN A 615 3.94 7.02 -22.10
CA GLN A 615 4.36 5.64 -21.85
C GLN A 615 4.85 4.92 -23.12
N PRO A 616 4.22 5.06 -24.31
CA PRO A 616 4.73 4.45 -25.54
C PRO A 616 6.13 4.95 -25.95
N LEU A 617 6.47 6.21 -25.61
CA LEU A 617 7.81 6.74 -25.81
C LEU A 617 8.79 6.07 -24.85
N TYR A 618 8.47 6.02 -23.56
CA TYR A 618 9.36 5.42 -22.57
C TYR A 618 9.55 3.91 -22.79
N HIS A 619 8.50 3.14 -23.12
CA HIS A 619 8.61 1.70 -23.36
C HIS A 619 9.54 1.32 -24.54
N GLN A 620 9.84 2.25 -25.46
CA GLN A 620 10.84 2.01 -26.51
C GLN A 620 12.27 1.89 -25.94
N HIS A 621 12.54 2.54 -24.81
CA HIS A 621 13.86 2.63 -24.19
C HIS A 621 13.92 1.87 -22.85
N PHE A 622 12.88 1.99 -22.05
CA PHE A 622 12.74 1.38 -20.73
C PHE A 622 11.86 0.13 -20.83
N ARG A 623 12.53 -1.02 -20.97
CA ARG A 623 11.86 -2.32 -21.17
C ARG A 623 11.32 -2.92 -19.89
N GLN A 624 11.85 -2.51 -18.74
CA GLN A 624 11.45 -3.06 -17.44
C GLN A 624 10.57 -2.06 -16.71
N VAL A 625 9.36 -2.49 -16.36
CA VAL A 625 8.53 -1.79 -15.37
C VAL A 625 8.94 -2.31 -14.02
N ILE A 626 9.59 -1.48 -13.21
CA ILE A 626 9.96 -1.83 -11.84
C ILE A 626 8.72 -1.85 -10.96
N SER A 627 7.91 -0.79 -11.05
CA SER A 627 6.77 -0.60 -10.17
C SER A 627 5.67 0.18 -10.86
N ARG A 628 4.43 -0.07 -10.45
CA ARG A 628 3.23 0.65 -10.85
C ARG A 628 2.56 1.16 -9.58
N VAL A 629 2.32 2.46 -9.49
CA VAL A 629 1.64 3.09 -8.36
C VAL A 629 0.34 3.68 -8.86
N LYS A 630 -0.81 3.16 -8.43
CA LYS A 630 -2.10 3.74 -8.84
C LYS A 630 -2.32 5.02 -8.06
N TYR A 631 -2.85 6.05 -8.72
CA TYR A 631 -3.16 7.31 -8.04
C TYR A 631 -4.21 7.12 -6.95
N SER A 632 -5.10 6.13 -7.12
CA SER A 632 -6.10 5.73 -6.14
C SER A 632 -5.56 5.18 -4.83
N ASP A 633 -4.30 4.71 -4.82
CA ASP A 633 -3.69 4.08 -3.66
C ASP A 633 -3.14 5.14 -2.69
N TYR A 634 -2.84 6.33 -3.21
CA TYR A 634 -2.45 7.46 -2.39
C TYR A 634 -3.70 8.21 -1.90
N ARG A 635 -3.97 8.05 -0.61
CA ARG A 635 -5.01 8.81 0.09
C ARG A 635 -4.42 9.82 1.07
N GLY A 636 -3.27 9.53 1.67
CA GLY A 636 -2.66 10.40 2.68
C GLY A 636 -3.64 10.70 3.82
N GLU A 637 -3.81 11.97 4.16
CA GLU A 637 -4.82 12.44 5.11
C GLU A 637 -6.23 12.58 4.50
N PHE A 638 -6.41 12.35 3.21
CA PHE A 638 -7.68 12.55 2.51
C PHE A 638 -8.53 11.28 2.53
N ARG A 639 -9.86 11.42 2.61
CA ARG A 639 -10.80 10.29 2.46
C ARG A 639 -10.69 9.68 1.08
N ASP A 640 -10.64 10.56 0.10
CA ASP A 640 -10.63 10.28 -1.32
C ASP A 640 -9.25 10.57 -1.89
N PRO A 641 -8.78 9.80 -2.90
CA PRO A 641 -7.49 10.08 -3.54
C PRO A 641 -7.48 11.52 -4.07
N PRO A 642 -6.54 12.38 -3.60
CA PRO A 642 -6.53 13.81 -3.95
C PRO A 642 -6.02 14.03 -5.37
N ILE A 643 -5.28 13.07 -5.92
CA ILE A 643 -4.71 13.11 -7.26
C ILE A 643 -5.60 12.29 -8.19
N ARG A 644 -6.27 12.96 -9.13
CA ARG A 644 -7.21 12.34 -10.07
C ARG A 644 -6.93 12.80 -11.50
N PRO A 645 -5.86 12.31 -12.14
CA PRO A 645 -5.52 12.72 -13.49
C PRO A 645 -6.59 12.27 -14.47
N LYS A 646 -6.89 13.11 -15.48
CA LYS A 646 -7.97 12.82 -16.45
C LYS A 646 -7.68 11.60 -17.34
N ALA A 647 -6.42 11.31 -17.59
CA ALA A 647 -5.98 10.36 -18.62
C ALA A 647 -4.94 9.35 -18.10
N ALA A 648 -4.72 9.28 -16.79
CA ALA A 648 -3.75 8.35 -16.22
C ALA A 648 -4.29 7.75 -14.92
N ASN A 649 -4.35 6.41 -14.86
CA ASN A 649 -4.80 5.70 -13.67
C ASN A 649 -3.62 5.33 -12.74
N SER A 650 -2.41 5.28 -13.29
CA SER A 650 -1.20 4.92 -12.54
C SER A 650 0.05 5.60 -13.09
N LEU A 651 1.00 5.77 -12.19
CA LEU A 651 2.36 6.17 -12.45
C LEU A 651 3.24 4.91 -12.59
N LEU A 652 4.18 4.93 -13.54
CA LEU A 652 5.12 3.82 -13.76
C LEU A 652 6.53 4.23 -13.37
N VAL A 653 7.24 3.38 -12.63
CA VAL A 653 8.69 3.47 -12.48
C VAL A 653 9.34 2.49 -13.43
N LEU A 654 10.19 3.00 -14.30
CA LEU A 654 10.74 2.26 -15.44
C LEU A 654 12.26 2.23 -15.38
N LEU A 655 12.85 1.12 -15.83
CA LEU A 655 14.29 0.89 -15.89
C LEU A 655 14.75 0.45 -17.29
N ALA A 656 15.90 0.97 -17.68
CA ALA A 656 16.63 0.63 -18.89
C ALA A 656 18.09 0.35 -18.55
N LYS A 657 18.67 -0.70 -19.13
CA LYS A 657 20.14 -0.83 -19.20
C LYS A 657 20.63 -0.05 -20.41
N LEU A 658 21.69 0.74 -20.24
CA LEU A 658 22.29 1.55 -21.29
C LEU A 658 23.41 0.78 -21.99
#